data_AF-A0A2Z3GZ94-F1
#
_entry.id   AF-A0A2Z3GZ94-F1
#
_cell.length_a   1.000
_cell.length_b   1.000
_cell.length_c   1.000
_cell.angle_alpha   90.00
_cell.angle_beta   90.00
_cell.angle_gamma   90.00
#
_symmetry.space_group_name_H-M   'P 1'
#
loop_
_entity.id
_entity.type
_entity.pdbx_description
1 polymer ?
#
loop_
_entity_poly.entity_id
_entity_poly.type
_entity_poly.pdbx_seq_one_letter_code
_entity_poly.pdbx_strand_id
1 'polypeptide(L)'
;MMPRGPVLRLETLEQRDVPAITIQIDYTYDTGFFANRPDARAAVERAANELGSALTATLGAITPTLGNTWTATMFNPSGSGELSLPNLSVGANTLKVFVGAKAMSNNEQGVGGPGGYSVSGSSAWISTVQSRNHAGFAPWGGSLSFDSGADWSFTSSANGIGTNKIDFYSVALHELGHLLGIGTAPQWNSLVRNGTFTGTAAQSLYGGPVPLTGDATHWADGVTIGGQAVALDPIMPRGTRVSWSTLDTAALRDLGWFTVDSGPTTPITTVPLGNQKSVAFTGGTNGTVSLFTASNGVLVDTGTRLTPFAGYAGAVRVASGDFNGDGVTDYAFTTGAGPQAVVQIVNGRDGSLLVGQRVVFPGFRGGLFLAAADIDRDGADDLVISADAGAGPHIQTFRVVGGDLVVQSSFFAFDNPAYRGGARVAAGDINNDGYADVVVTTGGLAEGRVAVYSGASLRNGAAARLVPDFIPFKGLWAGLNVAVGDMNGDGYAELAISPDRGAPAHVLIWSGYTLARNSGTQASALPVIASFYGLPSSDHSGGRLALRDTNGDGRSELFVASGNPQNSIAATYTYEMAIAGGQGATPATPFNTLVTYDGVYAGLHTTDDATETVTVAPVERKKCTCHACTALAQLIATATGAEALVETIPV
;
A
#
# COMPACT_ATOMS: atom_id res chain seq x y z
N MET A 1 -34.97 -50.61 1.10
CA MET A 1 -35.29 -49.18 1.25
C MET A 1 -34.75 -48.75 2.62
N MET A 2 -33.51 -48.23 2.66
CA MET A 2 -32.83 -47.76 3.88
C MET A 2 -33.07 -46.25 4.03
N PRO A 3 -33.25 -45.70 5.24
CA PRO A 3 -33.52 -44.28 5.43
C PRO A 3 -32.26 -43.43 5.21
N ARG A 4 -32.41 -42.31 4.50
CA ARG A 4 -31.34 -41.30 4.29
C ARG A 4 -31.03 -40.60 5.62
N GLY A 5 -29.77 -40.59 6.02
CA GLY A 5 -29.27 -39.82 7.16
C GLY A 5 -29.31 -38.31 6.92
N PRO A 6 -29.18 -37.50 7.99
CA PRO A 6 -29.28 -36.04 7.91
C PRO A 6 -28.14 -35.44 7.09
N VAL A 7 -28.48 -34.49 6.23
CA VAL A 7 -27.52 -33.72 5.43
C VAL A 7 -26.95 -32.61 6.31
N LEU A 8 -25.65 -32.71 6.63
CA LEU A 8 -24.87 -31.58 7.16
C LEU A 8 -24.82 -30.49 6.10
N ARG A 9 -25.44 -29.33 6.37
CA ARG A 9 -25.16 -28.10 5.63
C ARG A 9 -23.98 -27.41 6.31
N LEU A 10 -22.91 -27.23 5.55
CA LEU A 10 -21.84 -26.30 5.90
C LEU A 10 -22.40 -24.90 5.64
N GLU A 11 -22.71 -24.15 6.69
CA GLU A 11 -22.87 -22.70 6.57
C GLU A 11 -21.47 -22.09 6.63
N THR A 12 -21.13 -21.32 5.60
CA THR A 12 -19.90 -20.53 5.56
C THR A 12 -19.98 -19.49 6.68
N LEU A 13 -19.14 -19.63 7.71
CA LEU A 13 -18.94 -18.58 8.70
C LEU A 13 -18.37 -17.35 7.97
N GLU A 14 -19.09 -16.24 7.99
CA GLU A 14 -18.63 -14.96 7.46
C GLU A 14 -17.28 -14.55 8.08
N GLN A 15 -16.44 -13.93 7.24
CA GLN A 15 -15.16 -13.36 7.60
C GLN A 15 -15.35 -12.29 8.68
N ARG A 16 -14.85 -12.55 9.89
CA ARG A 16 -14.74 -11.53 10.95
C ARG A 16 -13.36 -10.91 10.91
N ASP A 17 -13.15 -10.00 9.97
CA ASP A 17 -12.11 -8.97 10.09
C ASP A 17 -12.50 -8.05 11.24
N VAL A 18 -11.64 -7.78 12.24
CA VAL A 18 -11.93 -6.68 13.19
C VAL A 18 -10.66 -6.03 13.77
N PRO A 19 -10.60 -4.68 13.95
CA PRO A 19 -11.58 -3.66 13.55
C PRO A 19 -11.08 -2.65 12.51
N ALA A 20 -11.88 -2.50 11.44
CA ALA A 20 -12.14 -1.19 10.84
C ALA A 20 -13.08 -0.39 11.75
N ILE A 21 -13.03 0.94 11.69
CA ILE A 21 -14.06 1.81 12.26
C ILE A 21 -15.18 1.96 11.24
N THR A 22 -16.40 1.58 11.61
CA THR A 22 -17.59 1.84 10.79
C THR A 22 -18.05 3.28 10.99
N ILE A 23 -17.86 4.13 9.98
CA ILE A 23 -18.49 5.45 9.93
C ILE A 23 -19.90 5.27 9.35
N GLN A 24 -20.88 5.11 10.24
CA GLN A 24 -22.27 4.87 9.87
C GLN A 24 -22.96 6.19 9.52
N ILE A 25 -23.16 6.42 8.23
CA ILE A 25 -23.89 7.59 7.72
C ILE A 25 -25.40 7.42 7.95
N ASP A 26 -26.01 8.45 8.52
CA ASP A 26 -27.44 8.51 8.82
C ASP A 26 -28.05 9.79 8.20
N TYR A 27 -29.01 9.61 7.31
CA TYR A 27 -29.68 10.71 6.60
C TYR A 27 -31.03 11.08 7.22
N THR A 28 -31.32 10.69 8.45
CA THR A 28 -32.60 10.95 9.13
C THR A 28 -32.98 12.44 9.14
N TYR A 29 -31.99 13.33 9.17
CA TYR A 29 -32.19 14.78 9.18
C TYR A 29 -31.94 15.45 7.82
N ASP A 30 -31.73 14.70 6.73
CA ASP A 30 -31.70 15.26 5.39
C ASP A 30 -33.09 15.81 5.01
N THR A 31 -33.14 17.02 4.48
CA THR A 31 -34.40 17.68 4.05
C THR A 31 -34.64 17.55 2.55
N GLY A 32 -33.92 16.65 1.87
CA GLY A 32 -34.17 16.25 0.50
C GLY A 32 -32.99 16.38 -0.45
N PHE A 33 -31.83 16.88 -0.01
CA PHE A 33 -30.66 16.96 -0.87
C PHE A 33 -30.16 15.56 -1.22
N PHE A 34 -29.89 14.74 -0.20
CA PHE A 34 -29.40 13.37 -0.39
C PHE A 34 -30.48 12.41 -0.84
N ALA A 35 -31.74 12.62 -0.43
CA ALA A 35 -32.86 11.82 -0.93
C ALA A 35 -33.03 11.92 -2.46
N ASN A 36 -32.71 13.08 -3.05
CA ASN A 36 -32.82 13.33 -4.48
C ASN A 36 -31.48 13.19 -5.25
N ARG A 37 -30.38 12.88 -4.55
CA ARG A 37 -29.02 12.80 -5.09
C ARG A 37 -28.32 11.52 -4.63
N PRO A 38 -28.60 10.37 -5.28
CA PRO A 38 -27.95 9.10 -4.94
C PRO A 38 -26.44 9.11 -5.19
N ASP A 39 -25.98 9.95 -6.12
CA ASP A 39 -24.57 10.23 -6.42
C ASP A 39 -23.87 10.96 -5.26
N ALA A 40 -24.52 11.96 -4.65
CA ALA A 40 -24.03 12.62 -3.44
C ALA A 40 -23.94 11.65 -2.25
N ARG A 41 -24.94 10.77 -2.08
CA ARG A 41 -24.90 9.72 -1.05
C ARG A 41 -23.73 8.77 -1.25
N ALA A 42 -23.56 8.28 -2.48
CA ALA A 42 -22.46 7.39 -2.82
C ALA A 42 -21.09 8.03 -2.55
N ALA A 43 -20.93 9.33 -2.82
CA ALA A 43 -19.69 10.04 -2.56
C ALA A 43 -19.36 10.17 -1.06
N VAL A 44 -20.34 10.50 -0.20
CA VAL A 44 -20.13 10.60 1.26
C VAL A 44 -19.92 9.22 1.87
N GLU A 45 -20.70 8.21 1.46
CA GLU A 45 -20.54 6.83 1.92
C GLU A 45 -19.18 6.25 1.51
N ARG A 46 -18.70 6.57 0.31
CA ARG A 46 -17.36 6.22 -0.14
C ARG A 46 -16.28 6.84 0.75
N ALA A 47 -16.34 8.17 0.96
CA ALA A 47 -15.37 8.85 1.82
C ALA A 47 -15.38 8.28 3.25
N ALA A 48 -16.56 8.00 3.79
CA ALA A 48 -16.75 7.39 5.10
C ALA A 48 -16.18 5.97 5.20
N ASN A 49 -16.39 5.14 4.18
CA ASN A 49 -15.87 3.79 4.11
C ASN A 49 -14.34 3.78 3.99
N GLU A 50 -13.78 4.60 3.09
CA GLU A 50 -12.34 4.70 2.89
C GLU A 50 -11.63 5.16 4.16
N LEU A 51 -12.10 6.25 4.80
CA LEU A 51 -11.53 6.70 6.07
C LEU A 51 -11.72 5.67 7.18
N GLY A 52 -12.94 5.17 7.37
CA GLY A 52 -13.25 4.21 8.43
C GLY A 52 -12.43 2.91 8.34
N SER A 53 -12.22 2.40 7.13
CA SER A 53 -11.41 1.21 6.86
C SER A 53 -9.92 1.39 7.15
N ALA A 54 -9.43 2.63 7.12
CA ALA A 54 -8.03 2.95 7.40
C ALA A 54 -7.72 3.07 8.90
N LEU A 55 -8.74 3.20 9.76
CA LEU A 55 -8.56 3.36 11.20
C LEU A 55 -8.48 2.00 11.89
N THR A 56 -7.51 1.85 12.79
CA THR A 56 -7.30 0.60 13.57
C THR A 56 -7.63 0.75 15.05
N ALA A 57 -8.24 1.87 15.44
CA ALA A 57 -8.75 2.07 16.79
C ALA A 57 -9.77 0.99 17.16
N THR A 58 -9.79 0.61 18.44
CA THR A 58 -10.87 -0.19 19.01
C THR A 58 -11.71 0.71 19.91
N LEU A 59 -13.00 0.82 19.60
CA LEU A 59 -13.95 1.64 20.35
C LEU A 59 -15.01 0.75 21.00
N GLY A 60 -15.21 0.95 22.30
CA GLY A 60 -16.33 0.39 23.04
C GLY A 60 -17.69 0.88 22.51
N ALA A 61 -18.71 0.04 22.70
CA ALA A 61 -20.09 0.41 22.44
C ALA A 61 -20.61 1.38 23.52
N ILE A 62 -21.53 2.26 23.13
CA ILE A 62 -22.31 3.09 24.04
C ILE A 62 -23.74 2.55 24.06
N THR A 63 -24.07 1.80 25.11
CA THR A 63 -25.38 1.16 25.27
C THR A 63 -26.02 1.61 26.59
N PRO A 64 -26.95 2.56 26.57
CA PRO A 64 -27.62 3.06 27.77
C PRO A 64 -28.42 1.97 28.49
N THR A 65 -28.53 2.07 29.81
CA THR A 65 -29.31 1.14 30.65
C THR A 65 -30.11 1.88 31.72
N LEU A 66 -30.94 1.17 32.49
CA LEU A 66 -31.69 1.77 33.60
C LEU A 66 -30.71 2.33 34.65
N GLY A 67 -30.59 3.67 34.73
CA GLY A 67 -29.68 4.39 35.64
C GLY A 67 -28.36 4.86 35.01
N ASN A 68 -28.06 4.48 33.76
CA ASN A 68 -26.93 4.99 32.98
C ASN A 68 -27.47 5.64 31.71
N THR A 69 -27.54 6.98 31.74
CA THR A 69 -28.16 7.79 30.68
C THR A 69 -27.18 8.78 30.10
N TRP A 70 -27.44 9.22 28.88
CA TRP A 70 -26.69 10.29 28.24
C TRP A 70 -27.54 10.93 27.15
N THR A 71 -27.17 12.13 26.74
CA THR A 71 -27.77 12.82 25.60
C THR A 71 -26.64 13.24 24.68
N ALA A 72 -26.61 12.66 23.47
CA ALA A 72 -25.74 13.13 22.40
C ALA A 72 -26.27 14.46 21.86
N THR A 73 -25.37 15.41 21.57
CA THR A 73 -25.72 16.68 20.94
C THR A 73 -24.91 16.89 19.67
N MET A 74 -25.53 17.48 18.66
CA MET A 74 -24.88 17.80 17.38
C MET A 74 -25.57 19.00 16.75
N PHE A 75 -24.90 19.72 15.87
CA PHE A 75 -25.59 20.74 15.08
C PHE A 75 -26.61 20.08 14.13
N ASN A 76 -27.69 20.79 13.80
CA ASN A 76 -28.65 20.29 12.83
C ASN A 76 -28.03 20.30 11.41
N PRO A 77 -27.85 19.13 10.75
CA PRO A 77 -27.14 19.06 9.48
C PRO A 77 -27.90 19.67 8.29
N SER A 78 -29.22 19.90 8.42
CA SER A 78 -30.05 20.54 7.37
C SER A 78 -30.72 21.83 7.83
N GLY A 79 -30.42 22.29 9.04
CA GLY A 79 -31.09 23.44 9.65
C GLY A 79 -30.18 24.27 10.55
N SER A 80 -30.80 25.10 11.39
CA SER A 80 -30.11 25.89 12.42
C SER A 80 -30.23 25.23 13.79
N GLY A 81 -29.32 25.58 14.71
CA GLY A 81 -29.34 25.13 16.10
C GLY A 81 -28.82 23.71 16.29
N GLU A 82 -28.98 23.19 17.51
CA GLU A 82 -28.54 21.87 17.92
C GLU A 82 -29.70 20.87 18.01
N LEU A 83 -29.38 19.60 17.77
CA LEU A 83 -30.24 18.45 17.99
C LEU A 83 -29.73 17.69 19.21
N SER A 84 -30.67 17.24 20.05
CA SER A 84 -30.41 16.40 21.22
C SER A 84 -30.99 15.00 21.01
N LEU A 85 -30.15 13.99 21.15
CA LEU A 85 -30.48 12.58 20.95
C LEU A 85 -30.38 11.84 22.30
N PRO A 86 -31.49 11.78 23.06
CA PRO A 86 -31.47 11.15 24.38
C PRO A 86 -31.27 9.65 24.23
N ASN A 87 -30.33 9.11 25.00
CA ASN A 87 -29.96 7.70 25.08
C ASN A 87 -29.69 7.05 23.71
N LEU A 88 -28.99 7.77 22.84
CA LEU A 88 -28.52 7.22 21.58
C LEU A 88 -27.69 5.95 21.85
N SER A 89 -27.97 4.86 21.13
CA SER A 89 -27.13 3.67 21.16
C SER A 89 -26.12 3.73 20.02
N VAL A 90 -24.85 3.47 20.31
CA VAL A 90 -23.73 3.43 19.35
C VAL A 90 -23.01 2.10 19.48
N GLY A 91 -22.86 1.37 18.36
CA GLY A 91 -22.17 0.08 18.34
C GLY A 91 -20.68 0.20 18.67
N ALA A 92 -20.06 -0.93 19.02
CA ALA A 92 -18.60 -1.01 19.08
C ALA A 92 -18.00 -0.66 17.71
N ASN A 93 -16.84 0.00 17.70
CA ASN A 93 -16.13 0.44 16.49
C ASN A 93 -16.99 1.26 15.51
N THR A 94 -18.10 1.85 15.99
CA THR A 94 -19.03 2.62 15.15
C THR A 94 -18.97 4.10 15.50
N LEU A 95 -18.94 4.99 14.51
CA LEU A 95 -19.24 6.41 14.62
C LEU A 95 -20.58 6.66 13.94
N LYS A 96 -21.54 7.28 14.63
CA LYS A 96 -22.83 7.65 14.01
C LYS A 96 -22.78 9.07 13.47
N VAL A 97 -22.92 9.21 12.16
CA VAL A 97 -22.69 10.49 11.48
C VAL A 97 -23.95 10.93 10.76
N PHE A 98 -24.58 12.00 11.26
CA PHE A 98 -25.80 12.52 10.69
C PHE A 98 -25.52 13.54 9.59
N VAL A 99 -26.00 13.27 8.39
CA VAL A 99 -25.64 14.03 7.19
C VAL A 99 -26.86 14.73 6.59
N GLY A 100 -26.66 15.96 6.14
CA GLY A 100 -27.69 16.81 5.57
C GLY A 100 -27.09 17.95 4.76
N ALA A 101 -27.94 18.80 4.22
CA ALA A 101 -27.50 19.97 3.45
C ALA A 101 -28.38 21.17 3.76
N LYS A 102 -27.78 22.35 3.75
CA LYS A 102 -28.46 23.64 3.92
C LYS A 102 -27.74 24.71 3.12
N ALA A 103 -28.41 25.81 2.82
CA ALA A 103 -27.74 26.94 2.19
C ALA A 103 -26.70 27.51 3.15
N MET A 104 -25.46 27.62 2.70
CA MET A 104 -24.36 28.18 3.49
C MET A 104 -23.99 29.58 2.97
N SER A 105 -23.55 30.45 3.88
CA SER A 105 -23.05 31.79 3.55
C SER A 105 -21.51 31.80 3.53
N ASN A 106 -20.91 32.85 2.96
CA ASN A 106 -19.46 33.14 3.03
C ASN A 106 -18.54 32.12 2.34
N ASN A 107 -18.99 31.53 1.21
CA ASN A 107 -18.24 30.55 0.41
C ASN A 107 -17.92 29.22 1.12
N GLU A 108 -18.55 28.95 2.26
CA GLU A 108 -18.47 27.67 2.96
C GLU A 108 -19.19 26.58 2.16
N GLN A 109 -18.53 25.43 1.99
CA GLN A 109 -19.00 24.34 1.13
C GLN A 109 -19.44 23.12 1.95
N GLY A 110 -18.89 22.99 3.15
CA GLY A 110 -19.21 21.96 4.11
C GLY A 110 -18.90 22.43 5.52
N VAL A 111 -19.53 21.78 6.48
CA VAL A 111 -19.20 21.88 7.91
C VAL A 111 -19.36 20.49 8.52
N GLY A 112 -18.31 19.97 9.11
CA GLY A 112 -18.29 18.68 9.81
C GLY A 112 -17.67 18.81 11.19
N GLY A 113 -18.10 17.94 12.09
CA GLY A 113 -17.46 17.88 13.40
C GLY A 113 -18.03 16.82 14.32
N PRO A 114 -17.30 16.51 15.41
CA PRO A 114 -17.76 15.58 16.42
C PRO A 114 -18.95 16.19 17.19
N GLY A 115 -19.87 15.33 17.62
CA GLY A 115 -20.96 15.74 18.50
C GLY A 115 -20.53 15.89 19.96
N GLY A 116 -21.21 16.78 20.69
CA GLY A 116 -21.11 16.90 22.13
C GLY A 116 -21.95 15.86 22.87
N TYR A 117 -21.93 15.90 24.21
CA TYR A 117 -22.80 15.08 25.03
C TYR A 117 -22.96 15.62 26.46
N SER A 118 -24.05 15.21 27.11
CA SER A 118 -24.17 15.20 28.57
C SER A 118 -24.38 13.77 29.06
N VAL A 119 -23.82 13.40 30.21
CA VAL A 119 -23.84 12.00 30.70
C VAL A 119 -24.10 11.96 32.20
N SER A 120 -24.91 10.99 32.64
CA SER A 120 -25.23 10.74 34.06
C SER A 120 -25.36 9.26 34.33
N GLY A 121 -24.74 8.77 35.41
CA GLY A 121 -24.76 7.36 35.80
C GLY A 121 -23.52 6.97 36.60
N SER A 122 -23.15 5.70 36.52
CA SER A 122 -21.94 5.20 37.21
C SER A 122 -20.65 5.78 36.62
N SER A 123 -19.56 5.77 37.39
CA SER A 123 -18.25 6.23 36.92
C SER A 123 -17.72 5.42 35.72
N ALA A 124 -17.99 4.10 35.68
CA ALA A 124 -17.64 3.26 34.54
C ALA A 124 -18.42 3.63 33.28
N TRP A 125 -19.69 4.00 33.44
CA TRP A 125 -20.53 4.49 32.34
C TRP A 125 -20.06 5.83 31.80
N ILE A 126 -19.77 6.79 32.68
CA ILE A 126 -19.21 8.09 32.30
C ILE A 126 -17.92 7.91 31.49
N SER A 127 -17.00 7.06 31.96
CA SER A 127 -15.76 6.73 31.24
C SER A 127 -16.03 6.10 29.86
N THR A 128 -17.04 5.24 29.76
CA THR A 128 -17.44 4.60 28.49
C THR A 128 -17.91 5.63 27.47
N VAL A 129 -18.74 6.61 27.87
CA VAL A 129 -19.21 7.67 26.97
C VAL A 129 -18.09 8.63 26.60
N GLN A 130 -17.18 8.95 27.53
CA GLN A 130 -16.10 9.91 27.33
C GLN A 130 -14.95 9.38 26.45
N SER A 131 -14.54 8.14 26.68
CA SER A 131 -13.32 7.58 26.09
C SER A 131 -13.56 6.34 25.24
N ARG A 132 -14.71 5.67 25.39
CA ARG A 132 -15.02 4.40 24.72
C ARG A 132 -13.93 3.35 24.88
N ASN A 133 -13.26 3.30 26.02
CA ASN A 133 -12.11 2.42 26.29
C ASN A 133 -10.94 2.60 25.30
N HIS A 134 -10.81 3.79 24.73
CA HIS A 134 -9.78 4.18 23.78
C HIS A 134 -8.90 5.29 24.39
N ALA A 135 -7.59 5.21 24.16
CA ALA A 135 -6.64 6.14 24.74
C ALA A 135 -6.54 7.48 23.97
N GLY A 136 -6.88 7.46 22.67
CA GLY A 136 -6.91 8.63 21.79
C GLY A 136 -8.26 9.34 21.77
N PHE A 137 -8.46 10.15 20.74
CA PHE A 137 -9.74 10.78 20.45
C PHE A 137 -10.79 9.73 20.03
N ALA A 138 -11.96 9.73 20.66
CA ALA A 138 -12.99 8.71 20.48
C ALA A 138 -14.42 9.31 20.55
N PRO A 139 -14.84 10.11 19.56
CA PRO A 139 -16.20 10.62 19.50
C PRO A 139 -17.22 9.48 19.39
N TRP A 140 -18.45 9.73 19.81
CA TRP A 140 -19.58 8.82 19.53
C TRP A 140 -20.01 8.88 18.06
N GLY A 141 -19.68 9.98 17.39
CA GLY A 141 -20.24 10.38 16.11
C GLY A 141 -20.33 11.90 16.02
N GLY A 142 -21.20 12.40 15.17
CA GLY A 142 -21.38 13.83 14.94
C GLY A 142 -22.27 14.11 13.74
N SER A 143 -22.04 15.24 13.10
CA SER A 143 -22.85 15.67 11.95
C SER A 143 -21.99 16.32 10.87
N LEU A 144 -22.45 16.20 9.62
CA LEU A 144 -21.93 16.92 8.46
C LEU A 144 -23.08 17.65 7.77
N SER A 145 -22.82 18.89 7.37
CA SER A 145 -23.69 19.69 6.53
C SER A 145 -22.93 20.07 5.26
N PHE A 146 -23.59 20.02 4.12
CA PHE A 146 -23.03 20.50 2.85
C PHE A 146 -23.84 21.67 2.31
N ASP A 147 -23.20 22.58 1.57
CA ASP A 147 -23.92 23.68 0.93
C ASP A 147 -24.87 23.15 -0.14
N SER A 148 -26.17 23.33 0.06
CA SER A 148 -27.17 22.90 -0.91
C SER A 148 -27.19 23.74 -2.19
N GLY A 149 -26.58 24.93 -2.17
CA GLY A 149 -26.51 25.86 -3.30
C GLY A 149 -25.23 25.77 -4.15
N ALA A 150 -24.25 24.96 -3.73
CA ALA A 150 -22.94 24.91 -4.36
C ALA A 150 -22.91 24.18 -5.70
N ASP A 151 -21.96 24.57 -6.56
CA ASP A 151 -21.79 24.00 -7.90
C ASP A 151 -20.94 22.73 -7.88
N TRP A 152 -21.57 21.66 -7.39
CA TRP A 152 -20.96 20.38 -7.12
C TRP A 152 -20.65 19.55 -8.37
N SER A 153 -19.57 18.77 -8.26
CA SER A 153 -19.31 17.57 -9.02
C SER A 153 -19.47 16.36 -8.12
N PHE A 154 -20.29 15.40 -8.54
CA PHE A 154 -20.50 14.13 -7.86
C PHE A 154 -19.90 12.94 -8.61
N THR A 155 -19.00 13.18 -9.59
CA THR A 155 -18.40 12.08 -10.34
C THR A 155 -17.63 11.13 -9.41
N SER A 156 -17.71 9.83 -9.68
CA SER A 156 -16.91 8.84 -8.97
C SER A 156 -15.43 8.88 -9.38
N SER A 157 -15.11 9.44 -10.54
CA SER A 157 -13.75 9.53 -11.08
C SER A 157 -13.08 10.86 -10.75
N ALA A 158 -11.77 10.84 -10.52
CA ALA A 158 -10.96 12.07 -10.46
C ALA A 158 -10.92 12.79 -11.82
N ASN A 159 -11.10 12.03 -12.91
CA ASN A 159 -11.26 12.55 -14.26
C ASN A 159 -12.73 12.90 -14.50
N GLY A 160 -13.02 14.14 -14.93
CA GLY A 160 -14.38 14.57 -15.27
C GLY A 160 -15.10 15.40 -14.21
N ILE A 161 -14.38 15.96 -13.22
CA ILE A 161 -14.94 16.92 -12.25
C ILE A 161 -15.45 18.18 -12.97
N GLY A 162 -14.80 18.58 -14.06
CA GLY A 162 -15.13 19.79 -14.81
C GLY A 162 -14.44 21.01 -14.20
N THR A 163 -13.87 21.85 -15.05
CA THR A 163 -12.83 22.84 -14.72
C THR A 163 -13.15 23.84 -13.60
N ASN A 164 -14.44 24.06 -13.27
CA ASN A 164 -14.87 25.03 -12.24
C ASN A 164 -15.79 24.43 -11.17
N LYS A 165 -16.03 23.11 -11.18
CA LYS A 165 -16.88 22.45 -10.19
C LYS A 165 -16.11 22.22 -8.89
N ILE A 166 -16.86 22.07 -7.81
CA ILE A 166 -16.32 21.69 -6.49
C ILE A 166 -16.48 20.17 -6.37
N ASP A 167 -15.40 19.44 -6.10
CA ASP A 167 -15.50 17.98 -5.92
C ASP A 167 -16.14 17.66 -4.58
N PHE A 168 -17.33 17.06 -4.62
CA PHE A 168 -18.11 16.78 -3.40
C PHE A 168 -17.43 15.74 -2.52
N TYR A 169 -16.77 14.75 -3.13
CA TYR A 169 -16.02 13.73 -2.41
C TYR A 169 -14.85 14.32 -1.61
N SER A 170 -14.11 15.27 -2.17
CA SER A 170 -13.06 15.99 -1.43
C SER A 170 -13.59 16.77 -0.24
N VAL A 171 -14.75 17.45 -0.38
CA VAL A 171 -15.36 18.15 0.77
C VAL A 171 -15.80 17.14 1.83
N ALA A 172 -16.40 16.02 1.42
CA ALA A 172 -16.79 14.97 2.36
C ALA A 172 -15.60 14.42 3.17
N LEU A 173 -14.44 14.21 2.53
CA LEU A 173 -13.20 13.83 3.23
C LEU A 173 -12.74 14.90 4.22
N HIS A 174 -12.74 16.17 3.80
CA HIS A 174 -12.37 17.31 4.65
C HIS A 174 -13.23 17.35 5.93
N GLU A 175 -14.55 17.32 5.78
CA GLU A 175 -15.49 17.39 6.89
C GLU A 175 -15.43 16.16 7.81
N LEU A 176 -15.19 14.98 7.24
CA LEU A 176 -14.93 13.77 8.03
C LEU A 176 -13.62 13.88 8.82
N GLY A 177 -12.61 14.56 8.30
CA GLY A 177 -11.37 14.84 9.02
C GLY A 177 -11.60 15.68 10.29
N HIS A 178 -12.46 16.69 10.19
CA HIS A 178 -12.91 17.46 11.36
C HIS A 178 -13.71 16.61 12.34
N LEU A 179 -14.60 15.74 11.85
CA LEU A 179 -15.32 14.79 12.70
C LEU A 179 -14.37 13.82 13.45
N LEU A 180 -13.28 13.42 12.79
CA LEU A 180 -12.21 12.61 13.36
C LEU A 180 -11.23 13.40 14.22
N GLY A 181 -11.44 14.70 14.45
CA GLY A 181 -10.70 15.44 15.46
C GLY A 181 -9.60 16.37 14.96
N ILE A 182 -9.31 16.38 13.65
CA ILE A 182 -8.36 17.35 13.09
C ILE A 182 -8.98 18.74 13.22
N GLY A 183 -8.32 19.65 13.94
CA GLY A 183 -8.85 20.99 14.21
C GLY A 183 -9.94 21.08 15.29
N THR A 184 -10.45 19.95 15.79
CA THR A 184 -11.62 19.94 16.72
C THR A 184 -11.35 19.19 18.02
N ALA A 185 -10.44 18.22 18.03
CA ALA A 185 -10.18 17.41 19.22
C ALA A 185 -9.35 18.17 20.29
N PRO A 186 -9.59 17.93 21.58
CA PRO A 186 -8.71 18.42 22.64
C PRO A 186 -7.24 18.00 22.46
N GLN A 187 -7.01 16.79 21.95
CA GLN A 187 -5.69 16.25 21.61
C GLN A 187 -5.01 17.10 20.53
N TRP A 188 -5.75 17.52 19.49
CA TRP A 188 -5.24 18.42 18.45
C TRP A 188 -4.78 19.74 19.06
N ASN A 189 -5.65 20.37 19.84
CA ASN A 189 -5.37 21.66 20.48
C ASN A 189 -4.13 21.61 21.39
N SER A 190 -3.92 20.49 22.09
CA SER A 190 -2.72 20.29 22.93
C SER A 190 -1.40 20.23 22.15
N LEU A 191 -1.50 19.92 20.85
CA LEU A 191 -0.38 19.82 19.92
C LEU A 191 -0.24 21.08 19.06
N VAL A 192 -1.07 22.12 19.25
CA VAL A 192 -0.90 23.39 18.55
C VAL A 192 0.03 24.31 19.35
N ARG A 193 1.10 24.81 18.71
CA ARG A 193 2.00 25.81 19.29
C ARG A 193 2.41 26.84 18.24
N ASN A 194 2.30 28.12 18.58
CA ASN A 194 2.77 29.25 17.74
C ASN A 194 2.27 29.20 16.27
N GLY A 195 1.00 28.86 16.05
CA GLY A 195 0.43 28.75 14.69
C GLY A 195 0.89 27.52 13.91
N THR A 196 1.45 26.51 14.58
CA THR A 196 1.88 25.25 13.97
C THR A 196 1.34 24.05 14.75
N PHE A 197 1.18 22.91 14.09
CA PHE A 197 0.89 21.62 14.70
C PHE A 197 2.18 20.86 14.98
N THR A 198 2.34 20.41 16.21
CA THR A 198 3.53 19.75 16.75
C THR A 198 3.28 18.29 17.13
N GLY A 199 2.37 17.61 16.42
CA GLY A 199 2.21 16.15 16.53
C GLY A 199 3.48 15.43 16.07
N THR A 200 3.87 14.35 16.74
CA THR A 200 5.14 13.66 16.46
C THR A 200 5.12 13.01 15.08
N ALA A 201 4.02 12.34 14.73
CA ALA A 201 3.87 11.69 13.43
C ALA A 201 3.78 12.73 12.30
N ALA A 202 2.97 13.77 12.47
CA ALA A 202 2.82 14.83 11.47
C ALA A 202 4.14 15.61 11.25
N GLN A 203 4.88 15.94 12.31
CA GLN A 203 6.18 16.61 12.19
C GLN A 203 7.23 15.74 11.52
N SER A 204 7.26 14.45 11.87
CA SER A 204 8.18 13.49 11.25
C SER A 204 7.93 13.36 9.75
N LEU A 205 6.68 13.52 9.32
CA LEU A 205 6.31 13.47 7.90
C LEU A 205 6.58 14.81 7.21
N TYR A 206 6.21 15.93 7.81
CA TYR A 206 6.36 17.24 7.18
C TYR A 206 7.81 17.78 7.18
N GLY A 207 8.68 17.23 8.04
CA GLY A 207 10.05 17.71 8.23
C GLY A 207 10.19 18.81 9.28
N GLY A 208 9.17 18.99 10.14
CA GLY A 208 9.11 20.00 11.19
C GLY A 208 7.67 20.34 11.60
N PRO A 209 7.46 21.31 12.51
CA PRO A 209 6.13 21.81 12.87
C PRO A 209 5.32 22.20 11.63
N VAL A 210 4.11 21.66 11.52
CA VAL A 210 3.27 21.85 10.33
C VAL A 210 2.54 23.20 10.43
N PRO A 211 2.66 24.12 9.47
CA PRO A 211 1.96 25.39 9.50
C PRO A 211 0.45 25.21 9.52
N LEU A 212 -0.23 26.02 10.35
CA LEU A 212 -1.68 26.08 10.42
C LEU A 212 -2.19 27.43 9.92
N THR A 213 -3.44 27.48 9.50
CA THR A 213 -4.15 28.75 9.31
C THR A 213 -4.32 29.50 10.64
N GLY A 214 -4.70 30.79 10.56
CA GLY A 214 -4.82 31.66 11.74
C GLY A 214 -5.88 31.22 12.76
N ASP A 215 -6.82 30.36 12.37
CA ASP A 215 -7.80 29.73 13.25
C ASP A 215 -7.25 28.50 14.01
N ALA A 216 -6.05 28.02 13.65
CA ALA A 216 -5.40 26.82 14.15
C ALA A 216 -6.18 25.50 13.97
N THR A 217 -7.22 25.50 13.13
CA THR A 217 -8.06 24.31 12.89
C THR A 217 -7.78 23.61 11.57
N HIS A 218 -6.99 24.22 10.69
CA HIS A 218 -6.64 23.68 9.39
C HIS A 218 -5.14 23.79 9.10
N TRP A 219 -4.65 22.97 8.17
CA TRP A 219 -3.33 23.20 7.58
C TRP A 219 -3.29 24.56 6.89
N ALA A 220 -2.14 25.22 6.88
CA ALA A 220 -2.00 26.48 6.15
C ALA A 220 -2.28 26.29 4.64
N ASP A 221 -2.85 27.32 3.99
CA ASP A 221 -3.13 27.35 2.55
C ASP A 221 -1.88 26.94 1.73
N GLY A 222 -2.03 25.92 0.91
CA GLY A 222 -0.99 25.42 0.02
C GLY A 222 -0.02 24.44 0.65
N VAL A 223 -0.29 23.92 1.87
CA VAL A 223 0.45 22.80 2.43
C VAL A 223 0.29 21.58 1.51
N THR A 224 1.43 20.98 1.14
CA THR A 224 1.48 19.76 0.33
C THR A 224 2.46 18.78 0.94
N ILE A 225 2.22 17.48 0.77
CA ILE A 225 3.16 16.42 1.11
C ILE A 225 3.45 15.61 -0.17
N GLY A 226 4.72 15.47 -0.55
CA GLY A 226 5.07 14.84 -1.84
C GLY A 226 4.50 15.55 -3.08
N GLY A 227 4.14 16.83 -2.98
CA GLY A 227 3.43 17.56 -4.05
C GLY A 227 1.91 17.32 -4.10
N GLN A 228 1.38 16.40 -3.28
CA GLN A 228 -0.07 16.20 -3.10
C GLN A 228 -0.64 17.26 -2.15
N ALA A 229 -1.76 17.89 -2.54
CA ALA A 229 -2.54 18.75 -1.66
C ALA A 229 -3.15 17.94 -0.50
N VAL A 230 -3.22 18.55 0.68
CA VAL A 230 -3.76 17.91 1.88
C VAL A 230 -5.27 18.14 1.97
N ALA A 231 -6.01 17.16 2.48
CA ALA A 231 -7.47 17.23 2.53
C ALA A 231 -7.95 18.29 3.52
N LEU A 232 -7.21 18.55 4.61
CA LEU A 232 -7.56 19.53 5.65
C LEU A 232 -6.97 20.93 5.38
N ASP A 233 -6.65 21.26 4.12
CA ASP A 233 -6.46 22.64 3.68
C ASP A 233 -7.84 23.31 3.58
N PRO A 234 -8.08 24.50 4.17
CA PRO A 234 -9.39 25.16 4.12
C PRO A 234 -9.71 25.73 2.74
N ILE A 235 -8.77 25.65 1.79
CA ILE A 235 -8.88 26.12 0.42
C ILE A 235 -8.75 24.94 -0.54
N MET A 236 -9.89 24.48 -1.08
CA MET A 236 -9.86 23.41 -2.07
C MET A 236 -9.85 23.91 -3.52
N PRO A 237 -8.99 23.32 -4.38
CA PRO A 237 -8.94 23.65 -5.80
C PRO A 237 -10.21 23.17 -6.52
N ARG A 238 -10.83 24.06 -7.30
CA ARG A 238 -11.93 23.69 -8.20
C ARG A 238 -11.41 22.85 -9.37
N GLY A 239 -12.25 21.93 -9.84
CA GLY A 239 -11.95 21.06 -10.98
C GLY A 239 -10.97 19.92 -10.66
N THR A 240 -10.51 19.81 -9.42
CA THR A 240 -9.48 18.84 -9.01
C THR A 240 -9.98 18.06 -7.79
N ARG A 241 -9.72 16.75 -7.77
CA ARG A 241 -9.91 15.91 -6.59
C ARG A 241 -8.74 16.08 -5.64
N VAL A 242 -9.03 16.42 -4.40
CA VAL A 242 -8.10 16.28 -3.27
C VAL A 242 -8.45 14.99 -2.54
N SER A 243 -7.51 14.06 -2.51
CA SER A 243 -7.62 12.80 -1.77
C SER A 243 -7.04 12.95 -0.36
N TRP A 244 -7.42 12.05 0.55
CA TRP A 244 -6.88 11.99 1.90
C TRP A 244 -5.36 11.81 1.86
N SER A 245 -4.60 12.70 2.51
CA SER A 245 -3.14 12.68 2.43
C SER A 245 -2.50 11.85 3.55
N THR A 246 -1.23 11.52 3.36
CA THR A 246 -0.39 10.91 4.41
C THR A 246 -0.21 11.85 5.60
N LEU A 247 -0.26 13.17 5.40
CA LEU A 247 -0.18 14.18 6.47
C LEU A 247 -1.46 14.22 7.31
N ASP A 248 -2.62 14.15 6.67
CA ASP A 248 -3.91 14.04 7.36
C ASP A 248 -3.97 12.74 8.18
N THR A 249 -3.47 11.63 7.61
CA THR A 249 -3.33 10.35 8.32
C THR A 249 -2.38 10.44 9.51
N ALA A 250 -1.25 11.14 9.37
CA ALA A 250 -0.28 11.33 10.45
C ALA A 250 -0.88 12.15 11.60
N ALA A 251 -1.68 13.18 11.28
CA ALA A 251 -2.46 13.87 12.30
C ALA A 251 -3.40 12.92 13.04
N LEU A 252 -4.15 12.06 12.35
CA LEU A 252 -5.01 11.08 13.02
C LEU A 252 -4.23 10.10 13.93
N ARG A 253 -2.98 9.76 13.58
CA ARG A 253 -2.08 8.98 14.46
C ARG A 253 -1.74 9.75 15.73
N ASP A 254 -1.40 11.03 15.61
CA ASP A 254 -1.13 11.90 16.75
C ASP A 254 -2.38 12.11 17.63
N LEU A 255 -3.58 11.99 17.07
CA LEU A 255 -4.85 12.00 17.80
C LEU A 255 -5.22 10.62 18.40
N GLY A 256 -4.45 9.57 18.09
CA GLY A 256 -4.56 8.26 18.70
C GLY A 256 -5.49 7.27 18.00
N TRP A 257 -5.97 7.54 16.78
CA TRP A 257 -6.90 6.68 16.03
C TRP A 257 -6.38 5.30 15.61
N PHE A 258 -5.17 4.95 16.04
CA PHE A 258 -4.49 3.70 15.69
C PHE A 258 -4.13 2.97 16.97
N THR A 259 -4.47 1.68 17.07
CA THR A 259 -4.16 0.86 18.25
C THR A 259 -2.65 0.73 18.41
N VAL A 260 -2.16 0.96 19.63
CA VAL A 260 -0.74 0.81 19.99
C VAL A 260 -0.42 -0.67 20.15
N ASP A 261 -0.28 -1.37 19.01
CA ASP A 261 0.37 -2.67 18.90
C ASP A 261 1.04 -2.82 17.51
N SER A 262 1.75 -1.77 17.11
CA SER A 262 2.89 -1.76 16.18
C SER A 262 3.39 -0.32 16.12
N GLY A 263 4.63 -0.07 16.56
CA GLY A 263 5.11 1.26 16.96
C GLY A 263 5.00 2.38 15.91
N PRO A 264 4.97 3.65 16.34
CA PRO A 264 5.03 4.79 15.43
C PRO A 264 6.48 5.12 15.11
N THR A 265 6.83 5.02 13.82
CA THR A 265 7.58 5.99 13.00
C THR A 265 7.99 5.25 11.74
N THR A 266 7.26 5.46 10.64
CA THR A 266 7.83 5.23 9.32
C THR A 266 8.71 6.45 9.06
N PRO A 267 10.04 6.31 8.93
CA PRO A 267 10.84 7.34 8.29
C PRO A 267 10.24 7.60 6.91
N ILE A 268 10.01 8.87 6.56
CA ILE A 268 10.07 9.23 5.14
C ILE A 268 11.49 8.89 4.71
N THR A 269 11.65 7.82 3.95
CA THR A 269 12.77 7.80 3.02
C THR A 269 12.30 8.63 1.84
N THR A 270 12.75 9.89 1.77
CA THR A 270 12.80 10.57 0.49
C THR A 270 13.70 9.70 -0.37
N VAL A 271 13.14 9.10 -1.41
CA VAL A 271 13.92 8.38 -2.41
C VAL A 271 14.29 9.45 -3.44
N PRO A 272 15.51 10.02 -3.42
CA PRO A 272 15.89 10.99 -4.42
C PRO A 272 16.35 10.21 -5.65
N LEU A 273 15.43 9.54 -6.33
CA LEU A 273 15.72 8.89 -7.60
C LEU A 273 15.05 9.66 -8.71
N GLY A 274 15.59 10.85 -9.01
CA GLY A 274 15.41 11.37 -10.37
C GLY A 274 16.10 10.40 -11.33
N ASN A 275 15.42 9.95 -12.40
CA ASN A 275 15.85 9.16 -13.57
C ASN A 275 16.97 8.08 -13.41
N GLN A 276 17.41 7.71 -12.21
CA GLN A 276 18.47 6.73 -11.99
C GLN A 276 17.87 5.34 -11.81
N LYS A 277 18.13 4.45 -12.78
CA LYS A 277 17.76 3.02 -12.75
C LYS A 277 18.48 2.30 -11.59
N SER A 278 17.85 2.32 -10.41
CA SER A 278 18.45 1.76 -9.18
C SER A 278 18.08 0.30 -8.98
N VAL A 279 19.04 -0.47 -8.45
CA VAL A 279 18.91 -1.86 -8.04
C VAL A 279 18.62 -1.92 -6.55
N ALA A 280 17.49 -2.51 -6.18
CA ALA A 280 17.15 -2.72 -4.78
C ALA A 280 17.79 -4.03 -4.28
N PHE A 281 18.68 -3.90 -3.30
CA PHE A 281 19.29 -5.03 -2.61
C PHE A 281 18.79 -5.10 -1.17
N THR A 282 18.28 -6.26 -0.75
CA THR A 282 17.98 -6.51 0.67
C THR A 282 18.99 -7.50 1.24
N GLY A 283 19.57 -7.14 2.38
CA GLY A 283 20.59 -7.96 3.04
C GLY A 283 20.30 -8.17 4.53
N GLY A 284 19.78 -7.18 5.25
CA GLY A 284 19.69 -7.22 6.72
C GLY A 284 18.39 -7.82 7.30
N THR A 285 18.50 -8.49 8.45
CA THR A 285 17.37 -8.71 9.39
C THR A 285 17.22 -7.48 10.29
N ASN A 286 16.94 -6.35 9.67
CA ASN A 286 16.71 -5.08 10.35
C ASN A 286 15.55 -4.31 9.71
N GLY A 287 14.77 -4.97 8.86
CA GLY A 287 13.65 -4.35 8.17
C GLY A 287 14.04 -3.40 7.05
N THR A 288 15.31 -3.36 6.63
CA THR A 288 15.81 -2.38 5.65
C THR A 288 16.10 -2.96 4.27
N VAL A 289 15.78 -2.18 3.25
CA VAL A 289 16.18 -2.37 1.85
C VAL A 289 17.19 -1.28 1.49
N SER A 290 18.22 -1.60 0.73
CA SER A 290 19.27 -0.65 0.36
C SER A 290 19.32 -0.52 -1.15
N LEU A 291 19.45 0.71 -1.66
CA LEU A 291 19.46 0.95 -3.10
C LEU A 291 20.89 1.15 -3.60
N PHE A 292 21.21 0.52 -4.72
CA PHE A 292 22.50 0.61 -5.40
C PHE A 292 22.26 1.06 -6.83
N THR A 293 23.26 1.66 -7.44
CA THR A 293 23.32 1.82 -8.89
C THR A 293 24.31 0.81 -9.47
N ALA A 294 24.06 0.36 -10.69
CA ALA A 294 24.95 -0.51 -11.42
C ALA A 294 25.38 0.19 -12.71
N SER A 295 26.68 0.27 -12.96
CA SER A 295 27.22 0.78 -14.23
C SER A 295 28.46 0.00 -14.60
N ASN A 296 28.49 -0.56 -15.82
CA ASN A 296 29.61 -1.35 -16.34
C ASN A 296 30.07 -2.48 -15.38
N GLY A 297 29.11 -3.17 -14.77
CA GLY A 297 29.39 -4.27 -13.84
C GLY A 297 29.83 -3.86 -12.43
N VAL A 298 29.88 -2.56 -12.12
CA VAL A 298 30.23 -2.04 -10.79
C VAL A 298 28.97 -1.63 -10.03
N LEU A 299 28.82 -2.16 -8.81
CA LEU A 299 27.76 -1.78 -7.87
C LEU A 299 28.22 -0.62 -6.98
N VAL A 300 27.43 0.44 -6.90
CA VAL A 300 27.69 1.62 -6.06
C VAL A 300 26.52 1.83 -5.11
N ASP A 301 26.78 1.82 -3.79
CA ASP A 301 25.78 2.14 -2.77
C ASP A 301 25.33 3.60 -2.91
N THR A 302 24.03 3.83 -3.03
CA THR A 302 23.47 5.19 -3.12
C THR A 302 23.38 5.88 -1.75
N GLY A 303 23.53 5.12 -0.66
CA GLY A 303 23.25 5.57 0.71
C GLY A 303 21.76 5.54 1.08
N THR A 304 20.87 5.25 0.14
CA THR A 304 19.42 5.20 0.37
C THR A 304 19.02 3.90 1.06
N ARG A 305 18.27 4.02 2.16
CA ARG A 305 17.76 2.89 2.95
C ARG A 305 16.25 3.03 3.14
N LEU A 306 15.48 2.01 2.74
CA LEU A 306 14.02 1.94 2.87
C LEU A 306 13.65 1.05 4.04
N THR A 307 12.73 1.48 4.89
CA THR A 307 12.18 0.71 6.02
C THR A 307 10.68 0.48 5.83
N PRO A 308 10.27 -0.40 4.92
CA PRO A 308 8.86 -0.53 4.53
C PRO A 308 7.96 -1.04 5.67
N PHE A 309 8.52 -1.81 6.61
CA PHE A 309 7.80 -2.37 7.75
C PHE A 309 8.40 -1.85 9.05
N ALA A 310 7.83 -0.79 9.61
CA ALA A 310 8.29 -0.18 10.84
C ALA A 310 8.34 -1.20 12.00
N GLY A 311 9.46 -1.26 12.72
CA GLY A 311 9.67 -2.18 13.83
C GLY A 311 9.89 -3.66 13.45
N TYR A 312 9.77 -4.02 12.17
CA TYR A 312 10.10 -5.36 11.71
C TYR A 312 11.62 -5.52 11.61
N ALA A 313 12.18 -6.39 12.43
CA ALA A 313 13.61 -6.72 12.38
C ALA A 313 13.90 -8.00 11.58
N GLY A 314 12.96 -8.48 10.75
CA GLY A 314 13.21 -9.64 9.90
C GLY A 314 13.73 -9.27 8.52
N ALA A 315 13.92 -10.27 7.67
CA ALA A 315 14.35 -10.09 6.29
C ALA A 315 13.20 -9.47 5.47
N VAL A 316 13.49 -8.41 4.74
CA VAL A 316 12.57 -7.84 3.75
C VAL A 316 12.96 -8.36 2.38
N ARG A 317 11.99 -8.70 1.54
CA ARG A 317 12.22 -8.98 0.12
C ARG A 317 11.56 -7.89 -0.70
N VAL A 318 12.15 -7.59 -1.85
CA VAL A 318 11.75 -6.46 -2.70
C VAL A 318 11.60 -6.92 -4.15
N ALA A 319 10.58 -6.42 -4.82
CA ALA A 319 10.52 -6.35 -6.27
C ALA A 319 10.44 -4.86 -6.66
N SER A 320 11.09 -4.50 -7.74
CA SER A 320 10.93 -3.17 -8.34
C SER A 320 9.98 -3.32 -9.54
N GLY A 321 9.21 -2.29 -9.88
CA GLY A 321 8.21 -2.28 -10.97
C GLY A 321 7.64 -0.88 -11.18
N ASP A 322 7.13 -0.49 -12.34
CA ASP A 322 6.31 0.73 -12.49
C ASP A 322 4.84 0.36 -12.25
N PHE A 323 4.42 0.31 -10.98
CA PHE A 323 3.08 -0.14 -10.60
C PHE A 323 1.99 0.89 -10.84
N ASN A 324 2.37 2.12 -11.22
CA ASN A 324 1.43 3.22 -11.42
C ASN A 324 1.43 3.79 -12.86
N GLY A 325 2.34 3.31 -13.71
CA GLY A 325 2.42 3.65 -15.13
C GLY A 325 2.97 5.05 -15.41
N ASP A 326 3.77 5.63 -14.51
CA ASP A 326 4.33 6.97 -14.66
C ASP A 326 5.75 7.01 -15.24
N GLY A 327 6.28 5.86 -15.66
CA GLY A 327 7.63 5.70 -16.17
C GLY A 327 8.70 5.83 -15.09
N VAL A 328 8.33 5.73 -13.81
CA VAL A 328 9.28 5.71 -12.69
C VAL A 328 9.22 4.36 -12.00
N THR A 329 10.38 3.79 -11.71
CA THR A 329 10.45 2.50 -11.00
C THR A 329 10.01 2.67 -9.55
N ASP A 330 8.89 2.04 -9.20
CA ASP A 330 8.35 1.85 -7.86
C ASP A 330 8.91 0.58 -7.19
N TYR A 331 8.54 0.38 -5.91
CA TYR A 331 9.04 -0.74 -5.10
C TYR A 331 7.94 -1.43 -4.31
N ALA A 332 7.81 -2.74 -4.52
CA ALA A 332 6.99 -3.65 -3.73
C ALA A 332 7.85 -4.39 -2.71
N PHE A 333 7.39 -4.44 -1.46
CA PHE A 333 8.08 -5.10 -0.35
C PHE A 333 7.22 -6.19 0.25
N THR A 334 7.86 -7.24 0.76
CA THR A 334 7.22 -8.24 1.62
C THR A 334 8.10 -8.60 2.81
N THR A 335 7.46 -8.99 3.91
CA THR A 335 8.15 -9.63 5.03
C THR A 335 8.57 -11.06 4.69
N GLY A 336 9.74 -11.46 5.18
CA GLY A 336 10.20 -12.84 5.24
C GLY A 336 9.56 -13.61 6.40
N ALA A 337 10.10 -14.79 6.71
CA ALA A 337 9.54 -15.66 7.74
C ALA A 337 9.41 -14.98 9.13
N GLY A 338 8.35 -15.31 9.87
CA GLY A 338 8.12 -14.87 11.25
C GLY A 338 6.67 -14.41 11.53
N PRO A 339 6.37 -13.10 11.44
CA PRO A 339 5.02 -12.57 11.61
C PRO A 339 4.12 -12.95 10.42
N GLN A 340 2.85 -12.54 10.47
CA GLN A 340 1.97 -12.61 9.30
C GLN A 340 2.65 -11.95 8.10
N ALA A 341 2.74 -12.68 6.99
CA ALA A 341 3.34 -12.14 5.78
C ALA A 341 2.43 -11.06 5.17
N VAL A 342 3.03 -9.91 4.84
CA VAL A 342 2.33 -8.74 4.28
C VAL A 342 3.11 -8.15 3.12
N VAL A 343 2.40 -7.50 2.21
CA VAL A 343 2.96 -6.76 1.07
C VAL A 343 2.63 -5.28 1.18
N GLN A 344 3.54 -4.42 0.72
CA GLN A 344 3.34 -2.97 0.62
C GLN A 344 4.03 -2.47 -0.66
N ILE A 345 3.44 -1.50 -1.36
CA ILE A 345 4.04 -0.89 -2.55
C ILE A 345 4.19 0.62 -2.32
N VAL A 346 5.36 1.15 -2.64
CA VAL A 346 5.67 2.59 -2.58
C VAL A 346 6.05 3.11 -3.95
N ASN A 347 5.66 4.34 -4.24
CA ASN A 347 6.03 5.07 -5.42
C ASN A 347 7.54 5.39 -5.38
N GLY A 348 8.25 5.15 -6.47
CA GLY A 348 9.68 5.39 -6.57
C GLY A 348 10.09 6.85 -6.71
N ARG A 349 9.19 7.69 -7.21
CA ARG A 349 9.39 9.13 -7.43
C ARG A 349 9.47 9.90 -6.11
N ASP A 350 8.62 9.56 -5.16
CA ASP A 350 8.44 10.36 -3.94
C ASP A 350 8.32 9.53 -2.65
N GLY A 351 8.28 8.20 -2.74
CA GLY A 351 8.14 7.29 -1.59
C GLY A 351 6.72 7.20 -1.03
N SER A 352 5.72 7.81 -1.67
CA SER A 352 4.31 7.70 -1.27
C SER A 352 3.79 6.27 -1.38
N LEU A 353 2.72 5.92 -0.67
CA LEU A 353 2.15 4.57 -0.76
C LEU A 353 1.31 4.45 -2.02
N LEU A 354 1.68 3.51 -2.89
CA LEU A 354 0.82 3.05 -3.98
C LEU A 354 -0.13 1.96 -3.49
N VAL A 355 0.33 1.10 -2.59
CA VAL A 355 -0.50 0.10 -1.91
C VAL A 355 -0.06 0.02 -0.45
N GLY A 356 -1.01 0.20 0.47
CA GLY A 356 -0.77 0.01 1.90
C GLY A 356 -0.44 -1.45 2.25
N GLN A 357 -0.20 -1.74 3.54
CA GLN A 357 0.03 -3.12 3.94
C GLN A 357 -1.18 -4.01 3.60
N ARG A 358 -0.93 -5.11 2.90
CA ARG A 358 -1.93 -6.09 2.48
C ARG A 358 -1.50 -7.50 2.85
N VAL A 359 -2.45 -8.27 3.37
CA VAL A 359 -2.26 -9.70 3.64
C VAL A 359 -2.72 -10.49 2.41
N VAL A 360 -1.82 -11.27 1.84
CA VAL A 360 -2.08 -12.06 0.62
C VAL A 360 -2.45 -13.50 0.97
N PHE A 361 -1.69 -14.13 1.87
CA PHE A 361 -1.99 -15.46 2.41
C PHE A 361 -2.30 -15.37 3.91
N PRO A 362 -3.58 -15.27 4.30
CA PRO A 362 -3.97 -15.15 5.71
C PRO A 362 -3.47 -16.30 6.56
N GLY A 363 -2.91 -15.98 7.74
CA GLY A 363 -2.34 -16.94 8.68
C GLY A 363 -0.96 -17.47 8.29
N PHE A 364 -0.46 -17.18 7.08
CA PHE A 364 0.83 -17.67 6.64
C PHE A 364 1.99 -16.80 7.15
N ARG A 365 3.02 -17.49 7.68
CA ARG A 365 4.16 -16.90 8.38
C ARG A 365 5.52 -17.32 7.81
N GLY A 366 5.52 -18.05 6.69
CA GLY A 366 6.76 -18.52 6.04
C GLY A 366 7.49 -17.45 5.24
N GLY A 367 6.87 -16.28 5.01
CA GLY A 367 7.39 -15.22 4.14
C GLY A 367 6.98 -15.40 2.68
N LEU A 368 7.12 -14.36 1.85
CA LEU A 368 6.71 -14.40 0.43
C LEU A 368 7.88 -14.10 -0.49
N PHE A 369 7.75 -14.44 -1.76
CA PHE A 369 8.58 -13.89 -2.84
C PHE A 369 7.72 -13.04 -3.76
N LEU A 370 8.35 -12.04 -4.37
CA LEU A 370 7.71 -11.07 -5.25
C LEU A 370 8.43 -11.04 -6.59
N ALA A 371 7.69 -10.83 -7.67
CA ALA A 371 8.18 -10.37 -8.95
C ALA A 371 7.21 -9.33 -9.52
N ALA A 372 7.68 -8.45 -10.39
CA ALA A 372 6.85 -7.43 -11.02
C ALA A 372 7.09 -7.38 -12.53
N ALA A 373 6.02 -7.34 -13.30
CA ALA A 373 6.04 -7.15 -14.75
C ALA A 373 4.61 -6.88 -15.27
N ASP A 374 4.49 -6.25 -16.42
CA ASP A 374 3.22 -6.00 -17.11
C ASP A 374 2.63 -7.31 -17.70
N ILE A 375 1.87 -8.06 -16.89
CA ILE A 375 1.29 -9.36 -17.26
C ILE A 375 0.06 -9.17 -18.14
N ASP A 376 -0.65 -8.06 -18.01
CA ASP A 376 -1.89 -7.80 -18.73
C ASP A 376 -1.84 -6.74 -19.84
N ARG A 377 -0.66 -6.16 -20.03
CA ARG A 377 -0.30 -5.24 -21.11
C ARG A 377 -1.07 -3.94 -21.06
N ASP A 378 -1.26 -3.40 -19.86
CA ASP A 378 -1.89 -2.09 -19.66
C ASP A 378 -0.87 -0.95 -19.48
N GLY A 379 0.42 -1.28 -19.49
CA GLY A 379 1.52 -0.33 -19.38
C GLY A 379 1.92 -0.03 -17.93
N ALA A 380 1.20 -0.54 -16.93
CA ALA A 380 1.63 -0.59 -15.55
C ALA A 380 1.98 -2.03 -15.17
N ASP A 381 2.90 -2.18 -14.22
CA ASP A 381 3.28 -3.49 -13.76
C ASP A 381 2.25 -4.14 -12.86
N ASP A 382 2.11 -5.45 -13.07
CA ASP A 382 1.42 -6.35 -12.17
C ASP A 382 2.39 -6.94 -11.15
N LEU A 383 1.85 -7.43 -10.04
CA LEU A 383 2.59 -8.07 -8.96
C LEU A 383 2.34 -9.57 -8.93
N VAL A 384 3.42 -10.36 -8.97
CA VAL A 384 3.40 -11.80 -8.75
C VAL A 384 3.88 -12.11 -7.34
N ILE A 385 3.13 -12.95 -6.63
CA ILE A 385 3.43 -13.34 -5.26
C ILE A 385 3.44 -14.85 -5.14
N SER A 386 4.47 -15.40 -4.49
CA SER A 386 4.48 -16.82 -4.08
C SER A 386 4.71 -17.01 -2.59
N ALA A 387 4.10 -18.06 -2.06
CA ALA A 387 4.35 -18.50 -0.69
C ALA A 387 5.72 -19.21 -0.58
N ASP A 388 6.47 -18.92 0.46
CA ASP A 388 7.76 -19.57 0.75
C ASP A 388 7.60 -20.88 1.55
N ALA A 389 8.69 -21.39 2.12
CA ALA A 389 8.77 -22.59 2.92
C ALA A 389 7.67 -22.67 4.00
N GLY A 390 7.08 -23.86 4.13
CA GLY A 390 5.93 -24.13 4.99
C GLY A 390 4.59 -24.12 4.25
N ALA A 391 4.52 -23.58 3.04
CA ALA A 391 3.36 -23.64 2.16
C ALA A 391 3.62 -24.48 0.91
N GLY A 392 2.54 -24.90 0.24
CA GLY A 392 2.63 -25.40 -1.14
C GLY A 392 3.08 -24.29 -2.10
N PRO A 393 3.34 -24.64 -3.37
CA PRO A 393 3.79 -23.69 -4.39
C PRO A 393 2.61 -22.85 -4.88
N HIS A 394 1.99 -22.06 -3.99
CA HIS A 394 0.82 -21.22 -4.28
C HIS A 394 1.29 -19.87 -4.83
N ILE A 395 0.84 -19.55 -6.04
CA ILE A 395 1.13 -18.31 -6.75
C ILE A 395 -0.17 -17.51 -6.89
N GLN A 396 -0.09 -16.21 -6.68
CA GLN A 396 -1.13 -15.26 -7.04
C GLN A 396 -0.53 -14.12 -7.87
N THR A 397 -1.26 -13.68 -8.89
CA THR A 397 -0.92 -12.48 -9.68
C THR A 397 -1.97 -11.40 -9.42
N PHE A 398 -1.53 -10.15 -9.38
CA PHE A 398 -2.36 -9.01 -9.02
C PHE A 398 -2.11 -7.84 -9.94
N ARG A 399 -3.19 -7.15 -10.32
CA ARG A 399 -3.11 -5.78 -10.82
C ARG A 399 -3.12 -4.80 -9.67
N VAL A 400 -2.33 -3.75 -9.76
CA VAL A 400 -2.38 -2.61 -8.82
C VAL A 400 -3.40 -1.60 -9.31
N VAL A 401 -4.51 -1.45 -8.60
CA VAL A 401 -5.61 -0.54 -9.01
C VAL A 401 -6.09 0.28 -7.82
N GLY A 402 -6.02 1.61 -7.96
CA GLY A 402 -6.68 2.54 -7.03
C GLY A 402 -6.26 2.38 -5.57
N GLY A 403 -5.01 2.00 -5.30
CA GLY A 403 -4.51 1.79 -3.95
C GLY A 403 -4.54 0.34 -3.45
N ASP A 404 -5.03 -0.61 -4.26
CA ASP A 404 -5.24 -1.99 -3.85
C ASP A 404 -4.71 -3.04 -4.84
N LEU A 405 -4.65 -4.29 -4.39
CA LEU A 405 -4.26 -5.46 -5.17
C LEU A 405 -5.49 -6.22 -5.65
N VAL A 406 -5.74 -6.22 -6.95
CA VAL A 406 -6.83 -6.94 -7.60
C VAL A 406 -6.30 -8.26 -8.15
N VAL A 407 -6.76 -9.39 -7.60
CA VAL A 407 -6.32 -10.72 -8.05
C VAL A 407 -6.70 -10.95 -9.52
N GLN A 408 -5.71 -11.29 -10.34
CA GLN A 408 -5.92 -11.79 -11.71
C GLN A 408 -5.96 -13.33 -11.73
N SER A 409 -5.06 -13.98 -10.99
CA SER A 409 -4.96 -15.45 -10.93
C SER A 409 -4.52 -15.97 -9.56
N SER A 410 -4.87 -17.24 -9.27
CA SER A 410 -4.49 -17.93 -8.04
C SER A 410 -4.43 -19.44 -8.29
N PHE A 411 -3.25 -20.04 -8.16
CA PHE A 411 -3.03 -21.45 -8.54
C PHE A 411 -1.84 -22.08 -7.81
N PHE A 412 -1.81 -23.42 -7.78
CA PHE A 412 -0.64 -24.18 -7.33
C PHE A 412 0.23 -24.56 -8.51
N ALA A 413 1.52 -24.24 -8.46
CA ALA A 413 2.36 -24.37 -9.64
C ALA A 413 2.77 -25.80 -9.97
N PHE A 414 2.79 -26.70 -8.99
CA PHE A 414 3.18 -28.10 -9.20
C PHE A 414 2.12 -29.01 -8.61
N ASP A 415 1.79 -30.08 -9.34
CA ASP A 415 0.82 -31.11 -8.92
C ASP A 415 1.43 -32.04 -7.86
N ASN A 416 1.73 -31.46 -6.69
CA ASN A 416 2.13 -32.20 -5.51
C ASN A 416 1.50 -31.56 -4.25
N PRO A 417 0.31 -32.03 -3.84
CA PRO A 417 -0.39 -31.50 -2.68
C PRO A 417 0.35 -31.69 -1.34
N ALA A 418 1.37 -32.55 -1.27
CA ALA A 418 2.18 -32.78 -0.07
C ALA A 418 3.43 -31.89 -0.01
N TYR A 419 3.79 -31.23 -1.12
CA TYR A 419 4.97 -30.36 -1.16
C TYR A 419 4.75 -29.10 -0.31
N ARG A 420 5.74 -28.78 0.54
CA ARG A 420 5.70 -27.64 1.46
C ARG A 420 6.95 -26.75 1.37
N GLY A 421 7.70 -26.85 0.27
CA GLY A 421 8.93 -26.09 0.07
C GLY A 421 8.73 -24.67 -0.44
N GLY A 422 7.49 -24.25 -0.70
CA GLY A 422 7.16 -22.97 -1.32
C GLY A 422 7.62 -22.87 -2.77
N ALA A 423 7.63 -21.65 -3.30
CA ALA A 423 8.11 -21.35 -4.65
C ALA A 423 8.91 -20.04 -4.71
N ARG A 424 9.71 -19.89 -5.76
CA ARG A 424 10.25 -18.60 -6.21
C ARG A 424 9.59 -18.21 -7.52
N VAL A 425 9.53 -16.91 -7.78
CA VAL A 425 8.90 -16.34 -8.97
C VAL A 425 9.80 -15.30 -9.63
N ALA A 426 9.72 -15.24 -10.95
CA ALA A 426 10.24 -14.16 -11.79
C ALA A 426 9.26 -13.93 -12.94
N ALA A 427 9.29 -12.76 -13.57
CA ALA A 427 8.41 -12.45 -14.69
C ALA A 427 9.14 -11.66 -15.79
N GLY A 428 8.70 -11.83 -17.03
CA GLY A 428 9.19 -11.14 -18.23
C GLY A 428 8.71 -11.83 -19.50
N ASP A 429 8.68 -11.13 -20.63
CA ASP A 429 8.12 -11.64 -21.89
C ASP A 429 9.08 -12.62 -22.60
N ILE A 430 8.93 -13.92 -22.32
CA ILE A 430 9.83 -14.98 -22.82
C ILE A 430 9.48 -15.34 -24.26
N ASN A 431 8.21 -15.21 -24.63
CA ASN A 431 7.69 -15.65 -25.92
C ASN A 431 7.48 -14.52 -26.95
N ASN A 432 7.73 -13.27 -26.55
CA ASN A 432 7.56 -12.04 -27.32
C ASN A 432 6.12 -11.86 -27.85
N ASP A 433 5.13 -12.11 -27.01
CA ASP A 433 3.70 -11.87 -27.31
C ASP A 433 3.19 -10.52 -26.74
N GLY A 434 4.05 -9.83 -26.01
CA GLY A 434 3.79 -8.54 -25.37
C GLY A 434 3.10 -8.66 -24.01
N TYR A 435 2.93 -9.85 -23.46
CA TYR A 435 2.49 -10.08 -22.08
C TYR A 435 3.64 -10.70 -21.29
N ALA A 436 3.95 -10.14 -20.12
CA ALA A 436 4.99 -10.74 -19.30
C ALA A 436 4.62 -12.14 -18.82
N ASP A 437 5.48 -13.12 -19.09
CA ASP A 437 5.31 -14.50 -18.65
C ASP A 437 5.81 -14.68 -17.22
N VAL A 438 5.27 -15.68 -16.51
CA VAL A 438 5.65 -15.95 -15.12
C VAL A 438 6.40 -17.28 -15.03
N VAL A 439 7.62 -17.23 -14.50
CA VAL A 439 8.41 -18.42 -14.21
C VAL A 439 8.34 -18.73 -12.73
N VAL A 440 8.06 -19.99 -12.43
CA VAL A 440 7.96 -20.50 -11.07
C VAL A 440 8.96 -21.61 -10.88
N THR A 441 9.71 -21.56 -9.79
CA THR A 441 10.58 -22.65 -9.37
C THR A 441 10.19 -23.21 -8.01
N THR A 442 10.54 -24.46 -7.75
CA THR A 442 10.50 -25.02 -6.39
C THR A 442 11.47 -24.27 -5.49
N GLY A 443 11.01 -23.90 -4.30
CA GLY A 443 11.89 -23.54 -3.18
C GLY A 443 12.59 -24.79 -2.63
N GLY A 444 12.65 -24.98 -1.31
CA GLY A 444 13.40 -26.11 -0.70
C GLY A 444 12.71 -27.48 -0.79
N LEU A 445 13.35 -28.52 -0.23
CA LEU A 445 12.77 -29.83 0.07
C LEU A 445 12.30 -30.70 -1.13
N ALA A 446 12.73 -30.37 -2.35
CA ALA A 446 12.48 -31.16 -3.55
C ALA A 446 13.68 -31.10 -4.49
N GLU A 447 13.68 -31.97 -5.50
CA GLU A 447 14.51 -31.77 -6.69
C GLU A 447 14.05 -30.51 -7.44
N GLY A 448 14.99 -29.65 -7.81
CA GLY A 448 14.72 -28.36 -8.40
C GLY A 448 13.90 -28.47 -9.69
N ARG A 449 12.66 -27.98 -9.68
CA ARG A 449 11.74 -27.99 -10.82
C ARG A 449 11.35 -26.57 -11.23
N VAL A 450 11.15 -26.37 -12.52
CA VAL A 450 10.79 -25.10 -13.15
C VAL A 450 9.51 -25.29 -13.96
N ALA A 451 8.60 -24.34 -13.86
CA ALA A 451 7.39 -24.20 -14.68
C ALA A 451 7.32 -22.79 -15.24
N VAL A 452 6.94 -22.65 -16.51
CA VAL A 452 6.81 -21.35 -17.19
C VAL A 452 5.37 -21.18 -17.63
N TYR A 453 4.75 -20.05 -17.24
CA TYR A 453 3.34 -19.75 -17.45
C TYR A 453 3.16 -18.57 -18.38
N SER A 454 2.18 -18.67 -19.28
CA SER A 454 1.82 -17.59 -20.20
C SER A 454 1.15 -16.44 -19.45
N GLY A 455 1.71 -15.23 -19.56
CA GLY A 455 1.10 -14.01 -19.01
C GLY A 455 -0.29 -13.75 -19.56
N ALA A 456 -0.44 -13.89 -20.88
CA ALA A 456 -1.71 -13.73 -21.61
C ALA A 456 -2.85 -14.64 -21.07
N SER A 457 -2.50 -15.80 -20.51
CA SER A 457 -3.47 -16.69 -19.87
C SER A 457 -3.73 -16.29 -18.42
N LEU A 458 -2.68 -15.94 -17.67
CA LEU A 458 -2.76 -15.60 -16.25
C LEU A 458 -3.63 -14.37 -15.98
N ARG A 459 -3.56 -13.33 -16.83
CA ARG A 459 -4.45 -12.15 -16.72
C ARG A 459 -5.95 -12.50 -16.74
N ASN A 460 -6.31 -13.67 -17.26
CA ASN A 460 -7.69 -14.17 -17.34
C ASN A 460 -7.96 -15.30 -16.34
N GLY A 461 -7.10 -15.48 -15.34
CA GLY A 461 -7.23 -16.52 -14.30
C GLY A 461 -6.83 -17.93 -14.73
N ALA A 462 -6.28 -18.12 -15.94
CA ALA A 462 -5.90 -19.42 -16.47
C ALA A 462 -4.39 -19.67 -16.39
N ALA A 463 -3.97 -20.75 -15.74
CA ALA A 463 -2.57 -21.10 -15.55
C ALA A 463 -2.06 -22.04 -16.67
N ALA A 464 -1.79 -21.50 -17.86
CA ALA A 464 -1.32 -22.27 -19.02
C ALA A 464 0.21 -22.31 -19.11
N ARG A 465 0.78 -23.47 -19.46
CA ARG A 465 2.23 -23.66 -19.63
C ARG A 465 2.72 -23.18 -20.99
N LEU A 466 3.85 -22.47 -21.01
CA LEU A 466 4.57 -22.13 -22.25
C LEU A 466 5.47 -23.25 -22.74
N VAL A 467 6.12 -23.95 -21.81
CA VAL A 467 6.96 -25.12 -22.06
C VAL A 467 6.63 -26.20 -21.02
N PRO A 468 6.87 -27.49 -21.30
CA PRO A 468 6.71 -28.53 -20.29
C PRO A 468 7.69 -28.32 -19.14
N ASP A 469 7.24 -28.57 -17.91
CA ASP A 469 8.07 -28.49 -16.70
C ASP A 469 9.37 -29.28 -16.85
N PHE A 470 10.45 -28.75 -16.31
CA PHE A 470 11.78 -29.35 -16.44
C PHE A 470 12.62 -29.22 -15.17
N ILE A 471 13.73 -29.97 -15.13
CA ILE A 471 14.67 -30.04 -14.01
C ILE A 471 16.04 -29.59 -14.55
N PRO A 472 16.49 -28.36 -14.24
CA PRO A 472 17.73 -27.82 -14.79
C PRO A 472 18.98 -28.49 -14.19
N PHE A 473 18.93 -28.91 -12.92
CA PHE A 473 20.04 -29.54 -12.21
C PHE A 473 19.64 -30.94 -11.74
N LYS A 474 19.74 -31.92 -12.64
CA LYS A 474 19.33 -33.30 -12.34
C LYS A 474 20.11 -33.88 -11.17
N GLY A 475 19.40 -34.47 -10.20
CA GLY A 475 19.98 -35.05 -9.00
C GLY A 475 20.32 -34.05 -7.90
N LEU A 476 20.08 -32.75 -8.10
CA LEU A 476 20.27 -31.73 -7.08
C LEU A 476 18.98 -31.52 -6.27
N TRP A 477 19.04 -31.84 -4.98
CA TRP A 477 17.95 -31.66 -4.02
C TRP A 477 18.06 -30.34 -3.28
N ALA A 478 18.08 -29.25 -4.06
CA ALA A 478 18.08 -27.88 -3.57
C ALA A 478 16.99 -27.09 -4.31
N GLY A 479 16.52 -26.02 -3.67
CA GLY A 479 15.66 -25.07 -4.37
C GLY A 479 16.38 -24.34 -5.48
N LEU A 480 15.63 -23.58 -6.27
CA LEU A 480 16.18 -22.82 -7.38
C LEU A 480 15.76 -21.36 -7.23
N ASN A 481 16.69 -20.45 -7.51
CA ASN A 481 16.38 -19.05 -7.77
C ASN A 481 16.30 -18.83 -9.28
N VAL A 482 15.51 -17.84 -9.69
CA VAL A 482 15.19 -17.57 -11.08
C VAL A 482 15.15 -16.07 -11.34
N ALA A 483 15.58 -15.67 -12.54
CA ALA A 483 15.39 -14.34 -13.09
C ALA A 483 15.03 -14.43 -14.58
N VAL A 484 14.30 -13.44 -15.07
CA VAL A 484 13.88 -13.33 -16.47
C VAL A 484 14.15 -11.91 -16.97
N GLY A 485 14.71 -11.78 -18.18
CA GLY A 485 14.94 -10.47 -18.82
C GLY A 485 15.71 -10.61 -20.13
N ASP A 486 15.49 -9.70 -21.08
CA ASP A 486 16.15 -9.73 -22.40
C ASP A 486 17.60 -9.25 -22.26
N MET A 487 18.56 -10.18 -22.23
CA MET A 487 19.97 -9.85 -22.06
C MET A 487 20.63 -9.44 -23.37
N ASN A 488 20.07 -9.89 -24.50
CA ASN A 488 20.75 -9.80 -25.79
C ASN A 488 20.14 -8.72 -26.72
N GLY A 489 18.95 -8.20 -26.37
CA GLY A 489 18.21 -7.16 -27.06
C GLY A 489 17.40 -7.67 -28.27
N ASP A 490 17.00 -8.95 -28.29
CA ASP A 490 16.24 -9.56 -29.39
C ASP A 490 14.71 -9.52 -29.18
N GLY A 491 14.26 -8.97 -28.06
CA GLY A 491 12.86 -8.88 -27.66
C GLY A 491 12.30 -10.16 -27.04
N TYR A 492 13.10 -11.19 -26.80
CA TYR A 492 12.70 -12.40 -26.08
C TYR A 492 13.48 -12.49 -24.78
N ALA A 493 12.79 -12.47 -23.64
CA ALA A 493 13.46 -12.52 -22.35
C ALA A 493 14.19 -13.87 -22.13
N GLU A 494 15.46 -13.79 -21.72
CA GLU A 494 16.24 -14.93 -21.27
C GLU A 494 15.76 -15.44 -19.91
N LEU A 495 15.88 -16.75 -19.70
CA LEU A 495 15.61 -17.42 -18.43
C LEU A 495 16.91 -17.83 -17.75
N ALA A 496 17.28 -17.16 -16.66
CA ALA A 496 18.44 -17.48 -15.83
C ALA A 496 18.02 -18.24 -14.57
N ILE A 497 18.70 -19.35 -14.26
CA ILE A 497 18.40 -20.20 -13.10
C ILE A 497 19.68 -20.57 -12.38
N SER A 498 19.64 -20.55 -11.05
CA SER A 498 20.71 -21.08 -10.22
C SER A 498 20.18 -21.83 -9.01
N PRO A 499 20.96 -22.76 -8.44
CA PRO A 499 20.63 -23.36 -7.17
C PRO A 499 20.49 -22.31 -6.05
N ASP A 500 19.53 -22.56 -5.17
CA ASP A 500 19.39 -21.90 -3.87
C ASP A 500 20.37 -22.53 -2.85
N ARG A 501 20.13 -22.33 -1.55
CA ARG A 501 21.01 -22.81 -0.47
C ARG A 501 21.33 -24.30 -0.57
N GLY A 502 22.62 -24.64 -0.44
CA GLY A 502 23.13 -26.01 -0.41
C GLY A 502 24.00 -26.38 -1.62
N ALA A 503 24.10 -25.50 -2.62
CA ALA A 503 24.97 -25.66 -3.78
C ALA A 503 25.61 -24.33 -4.20
N PRO A 504 26.71 -24.37 -4.96
CA PRO A 504 27.29 -23.16 -5.53
C PRO A 504 26.33 -22.48 -6.51
N ALA A 505 26.53 -21.18 -6.73
CA ALA A 505 25.78 -20.37 -7.69
C ALA A 505 26.11 -20.72 -9.15
N HIS A 506 25.84 -21.96 -9.56
CA HIS A 506 25.92 -22.39 -10.95
C HIS A 506 24.73 -21.80 -11.70
N VAL A 507 24.99 -20.81 -12.55
CA VAL A 507 23.98 -20.15 -13.38
C VAL A 507 23.88 -20.89 -14.71
N LEU A 508 22.65 -21.25 -15.09
CA LEU A 508 22.27 -21.70 -16.43
C LEU A 508 21.34 -20.67 -17.05
N ILE A 509 21.57 -20.32 -18.31
CA ILE A 509 20.73 -19.35 -19.04
C ILE A 509 20.18 -20.00 -20.31
N TRP A 510 18.87 -19.91 -20.51
CA TRP A 510 18.18 -20.27 -21.75
C TRP A 510 17.75 -19.02 -22.50
N SER A 511 17.87 -19.05 -23.83
CA SER A 511 17.33 -18.01 -24.71
C SER A 511 15.81 -18.11 -24.79
N GLY A 512 15.11 -17.00 -24.58
CA GLY A 512 13.65 -16.93 -24.71
C GLY A 512 13.19 -17.30 -26.12
N TYR A 513 13.88 -16.77 -27.14
CA TYR A 513 13.65 -17.12 -28.55
C TYR A 513 13.69 -18.63 -28.80
N THR A 514 14.66 -19.33 -28.21
CA THR A 514 14.79 -20.79 -28.34
C THR A 514 13.65 -21.53 -27.64
N LEU A 515 13.25 -21.08 -26.45
CA LEU A 515 12.13 -21.67 -25.71
C LEU A 515 10.80 -21.48 -26.47
N ALA A 516 10.53 -20.27 -26.95
CA ALA A 516 9.33 -19.90 -27.69
C ALA A 516 9.14 -20.73 -28.96
N ARG A 517 10.23 -20.94 -29.72
CA ARG A 517 10.22 -21.76 -30.95
C ARG A 517 10.06 -23.25 -30.70
N ASN A 518 10.25 -23.71 -29.46
CA ASN A 518 10.25 -25.12 -29.09
C ASN A 518 9.29 -25.39 -27.92
N SER A 519 8.15 -24.72 -27.88
CA SER A 519 7.15 -24.77 -26.78
C SER A 519 6.65 -26.18 -26.42
N GLY A 520 6.76 -27.17 -27.33
CA GLY A 520 6.44 -28.58 -27.06
C GLY A 520 7.58 -29.39 -26.43
N THR A 521 8.78 -28.83 -26.28
CA THR A 521 9.99 -29.51 -25.83
C THR A 521 10.40 -29.02 -24.44
N GLN A 522 10.78 -29.94 -23.55
CA GLN A 522 11.35 -29.58 -22.25
C GLN A 522 12.63 -28.76 -22.41
N ALA A 523 12.76 -27.65 -21.69
CA ALA A 523 13.93 -26.77 -21.79
C ALA A 523 15.26 -27.47 -21.47
N SER A 524 15.26 -28.48 -20.60
CA SER A 524 16.44 -29.29 -20.29
C SER A 524 16.99 -30.11 -21.47
N ALA A 525 16.21 -30.25 -22.56
CA ALA A 525 16.66 -30.87 -23.81
C ALA A 525 17.15 -29.84 -24.85
N LEU A 526 17.03 -28.56 -24.55
CA LEU A 526 17.45 -27.45 -25.41
C LEU A 526 18.82 -26.91 -24.92
N PRO A 527 19.64 -26.36 -25.84
CA PRO A 527 20.92 -25.79 -25.46
C PRO A 527 20.72 -24.56 -24.55
N VAL A 528 21.56 -24.47 -23.52
CA VAL A 528 21.76 -23.24 -22.75
C VAL A 528 22.69 -22.30 -23.53
N ILE A 529 22.46 -20.99 -23.43
CA ILE A 529 23.35 -19.97 -24.01
C ILE A 529 24.53 -19.64 -23.11
N ALA A 530 24.40 -19.88 -21.80
CA ALA A 530 25.48 -19.70 -20.83
C ALA A 530 25.38 -20.73 -19.69
N SER A 531 26.54 -21.12 -19.17
CA SER A 531 26.70 -22.02 -18.03
C SER A 531 27.99 -21.68 -17.29
N PHE A 532 27.90 -21.12 -16.08
CA PHE A 532 29.06 -20.66 -15.32
C PHE A 532 28.76 -20.54 -13.82
N TYR A 533 29.80 -20.45 -12.99
CA TYR A 533 29.64 -20.10 -11.59
C TYR A 533 29.65 -18.59 -11.43
N GLY A 534 28.52 -18.00 -11.06
CA GLY A 534 28.37 -16.55 -10.90
C GLY A 534 28.98 -15.99 -9.61
N LEU A 535 29.49 -16.86 -8.75
CA LEU A 535 30.18 -16.52 -7.49
C LEU A 535 31.28 -17.58 -7.25
N PRO A 536 32.23 -17.35 -6.34
CA PRO A 536 33.25 -18.34 -5.99
C PRO A 536 32.62 -19.70 -5.69
N SER A 537 33.10 -20.76 -6.33
CA SER A 537 32.51 -22.10 -6.23
C SER A 537 32.58 -22.71 -4.82
N SER A 538 33.40 -22.13 -3.93
CA SER A 538 33.45 -22.48 -2.51
C SER A 538 32.25 -21.96 -1.71
N ASP A 539 31.48 -21.01 -2.26
CA ASP A 539 30.27 -20.50 -1.64
C ASP A 539 29.06 -21.35 -2.02
N HIS A 540 28.57 -22.15 -1.07
CA HIS A 540 27.44 -23.07 -1.27
C HIS A 540 26.10 -22.47 -0.80
N SER A 541 26.03 -21.15 -0.67
CA SER A 541 24.85 -20.46 -0.15
C SER A 541 23.78 -20.20 -1.23
N GLY A 542 24.00 -20.69 -2.44
CA GLY A 542 23.16 -20.46 -3.61
C GLY A 542 23.35 -19.06 -4.21
N GLY A 543 22.96 -18.93 -5.47
CA GLY A 543 22.89 -17.64 -6.17
C GLY A 543 21.46 -17.14 -6.19
N ARG A 544 21.20 -15.92 -5.71
CA ARG A 544 19.96 -15.17 -5.95
C ARG A 544 20.16 -14.34 -7.21
N LEU A 545 19.16 -14.32 -8.08
CA LEU A 545 19.27 -13.76 -9.41
C LEU A 545 18.31 -12.58 -9.60
N ALA A 546 18.73 -11.62 -10.43
CA ALA A 546 17.84 -10.62 -11.03
C ALA A 546 18.37 -10.22 -12.41
N LEU A 547 17.48 -9.84 -13.32
CA LEU A 547 17.80 -9.40 -14.67
C LEU A 547 17.11 -8.06 -14.95
N ARG A 548 17.85 -7.06 -15.45
CA ARG A 548 17.29 -5.78 -15.94
C ARG A 548 18.33 -4.95 -16.67
N ASP A 549 17.87 -4.14 -17.62
CA ASP A 549 18.66 -3.04 -18.19
C ASP A 549 18.87 -1.93 -17.15
N THR A 550 20.05 -1.92 -16.55
CA THR A 550 20.42 -0.93 -15.54
C THR A 550 21.19 0.25 -16.12
N ASN A 551 21.65 0.14 -17.37
CA ASN A 551 22.56 1.10 -17.98
C ASN A 551 21.88 1.96 -19.07
N GLY A 552 20.67 1.59 -19.51
CA GLY A 552 19.88 2.27 -20.52
C GLY A 552 20.14 1.84 -21.97
N ASP A 553 20.83 0.73 -22.22
CA ASP A 553 21.17 0.26 -23.56
C ASP A 553 20.15 -0.70 -24.18
N GLY A 554 19.03 -0.97 -23.48
CA GLY A 554 18.00 -1.90 -23.91
C GLY A 554 18.39 -3.37 -23.76
N ARG A 555 19.42 -3.68 -22.97
CA ARG A 555 19.84 -5.05 -22.63
C ARG A 555 19.92 -5.26 -21.14
N SER A 556 19.48 -6.42 -20.71
CA SER A 556 19.46 -6.79 -19.31
C SER A 556 20.82 -7.26 -18.81
N GLU A 557 21.28 -6.66 -17.72
CA GLU A 557 22.38 -7.20 -16.90
C GLU A 557 21.86 -8.24 -15.90
N LEU A 558 22.61 -9.33 -15.77
CA LEU A 558 22.37 -10.35 -14.76
C LEU A 558 23.10 -10.01 -13.47
N PHE A 559 22.36 -9.89 -12.39
CA PHE A 559 22.88 -9.78 -11.04
C PHE A 559 22.83 -11.15 -10.36
N VAL A 560 23.97 -11.57 -9.81
CA VAL A 560 24.10 -12.79 -9.03
C VAL A 560 24.58 -12.43 -7.64
N ALA A 561 23.80 -12.77 -6.63
CA ALA A 561 24.10 -12.42 -5.25
C ALA A 561 24.09 -13.62 -4.32
N SER A 562 25.03 -13.64 -3.37
CA SER A 562 25.22 -14.76 -2.47
C SER A 562 24.12 -14.84 -1.43
N GLY A 563 23.79 -16.08 -1.05
CA GLY A 563 23.02 -16.35 0.16
C GLY A 563 23.78 -16.38 1.45
N ASN A 564 25.07 -16.10 1.41
CA ASN A 564 25.94 -16.33 2.54
C ASN A 564 25.67 -15.28 3.62
N PRO A 565 25.17 -15.67 4.80
CA PRO A 565 24.93 -14.75 5.90
C PRO A 565 26.17 -13.98 6.35
N GLN A 566 27.37 -14.54 6.17
CA GLN A 566 28.59 -14.05 6.81
C GLN A 566 29.52 -13.34 5.83
N ASN A 567 29.33 -13.55 4.53
CA ASN A 567 30.16 -12.97 3.48
C ASN A 567 29.32 -12.68 2.24
N SER A 568 28.38 -11.73 2.38
CA SER A 568 27.51 -11.29 1.29
C SER A 568 28.32 -10.66 0.17
N ILE A 569 28.36 -11.33 -0.98
CA ILE A 569 28.96 -10.84 -2.22
C ILE A 569 27.92 -10.81 -3.33
N ALA A 570 28.05 -9.87 -4.26
CA ALA A 570 27.25 -9.79 -5.47
C ALA A 570 28.12 -9.45 -6.67
N ALA A 571 27.74 -9.92 -7.84
CA ALA A 571 28.40 -9.66 -9.11
C ALA A 571 27.36 -9.37 -10.20
N THR A 572 27.77 -8.59 -11.18
CA THR A 572 26.94 -8.18 -12.32
C THR A 572 27.58 -8.67 -13.60
N TYR A 573 26.77 -9.24 -14.49
CA TYR A 573 27.21 -9.87 -15.73
C TYR A 573 26.43 -9.28 -16.91
N THR A 574 27.14 -8.74 -17.90
CA THR A 574 26.53 -8.46 -19.21
C THR A 574 26.29 -9.77 -19.96
N TYR A 575 25.54 -9.70 -21.06
CA TYR A 575 25.36 -10.83 -21.96
C TYR A 575 26.69 -11.42 -22.44
N GLU A 576 27.63 -10.56 -22.88
CA GLU A 576 28.94 -10.96 -23.36
C GLU A 576 29.76 -11.67 -22.26
N MET A 577 29.71 -11.18 -21.02
CA MET A 577 30.37 -11.83 -19.88
C MET A 577 29.76 -13.21 -19.61
N ALA A 578 28.43 -13.32 -19.65
CA ALA A 578 27.72 -14.58 -19.40
C ALA A 578 28.09 -15.65 -20.44
N ILE A 579 28.02 -15.33 -21.74
CA ILE A 579 28.39 -16.27 -22.82
C ILE A 579 29.89 -16.57 -22.86
N ALA A 580 30.73 -15.68 -22.31
CA ALA A 580 32.16 -15.90 -22.10
C ALA A 580 32.46 -16.76 -20.86
N GLY A 581 31.46 -17.43 -20.27
CA GLY A 581 31.62 -18.29 -19.10
C GLY A 581 31.78 -17.52 -17.79
N GLY A 582 31.14 -16.35 -17.67
CA GLY A 582 31.17 -15.50 -16.49
C GLY A 582 32.49 -14.76 -16.27
N GLN A 583 33.32 -14.60 -17.31
CA GLN A 583 34.59 -13.89 -17.19
C GLN A 583 34.38 -12.37 -17.25
N GLY A 584 35.11 -11.62 -16.41
CA GLY A 584 35.13 -10.16 -16.43
C GLY A 584 34.27 -9.45 -15.36
N ALA A 585 33.41 -10.17 -14.64
CA ALA A 585 32.68 -9.61 -13.52
C ALA A 585 33.58 -9.44 -12.28
N THR A 586 33.39 -8.35 -11.54
CA THR A 586 34.11 -8.09 -10.28
C THR A 586 33.13 -8.20 -9.11
N PRO A 587 33.18 -9.28 -8.30
CA PRO A 587 32.33 -9.40 -7.12
C PRO A 587 32.65 -8.31 -6.10
N ALA A 588 31.61 -7.70 -5.53
CA ALA A 588 31.71 -6.69 -4.49
C ALA A 588 30.92 -7.11 -3.24
N THR A 589 31.25 -6.51 -2.09
CA THR A 589 30.50 -6.68 -0.85
C THR A 589 29.48 -5.55 -0.70
N PRO A 590 28.20 -5.74 -1.09
CA PRO A 590 27.24 -4.63 -1.13
C PRO A 590 26.97 -4.02 0.24
N PHE A 591 27.04 -4.79 1.33
CA PHE A 591 26.57 -4.33 2.64
C PHE A 591 27.65 -4.01 3.67
N ASN A 592 28.94 -4.18 3.35
CA ASN A 592 30.10 -3.86 4.21
C ASN A 592 29.99 -4.21 5.73
N THR A 593 29.24 -5.26 6.12
CA THR A 593 28.83 -5.51 7.52
C THR A 593 28.93 -6.99 7.94
N LEU A 594 29.10 -7.23 9.25
CA LEU A 594 29.42 -8.52 9.90
C LEU A 594 28.20 -9.27 10.52
N VAL A 595 26.97 -8.99 10.10
CA VAL A 595 25.76 -9.60 10.71
C VAL A 595 25.27 -10.79 9.89
N THR A 596 24.70 -11.81 10.52
CA THR A 596 24.07 -12.98 9.87
C THR A 596 22.82 -12.61 9.05
N TYR A 597 22.85 -12.84 7.74
CA TYR A 597 21.78 -12.52 6.77
C TYR A 597 21.00 -13.73 6.23
N ASP A 598 19.80 -13.51 5.69
CA ASP A 598 19.09 -14.51 4.84
C ASP A 598 19.43 -14.31 3.34
N GLY A 599 20.64 -13.80 3.08
CA GLY A 599 21.19 -13.54 1.75
C GLY A 599 20.79 -12.20 1.13
N VAL A 600 21.28 -11.98 -0.08
CA VAL A 600 21.11 -10.73 -0.83
C VAL A 600 20.02 -10.87 -1.89
N TYR A 601 18.87 -10.22 -1.72
CA TYR A 601 17.79 -10.26 -2.71
C TYR A 601 17.86 -9.04 -3.62
N ALA A 602 17.89 -9.28 -4.93
CA ALA A 602 17.87 -8.23 -5.95
C ALA A 602 16.45 -8.15 -6.54
N GLY A 603 15.82 -6.98 -6.44
CA GLY A 603 14.51 -6.69 -7.06
C GLY A 603 14.67 -5.72 -8.22
N LEU A 604 14.27 -6.12 -9.42
CA LEU A 604 14.43 -5.34 -10.66
C LEU A 604 13.26 -5.64 -11.63
N HIS A 605 12.85 -4.63 -12.41
CA HIS A 605 11.76 -4.67 -13.40
C HIS A 605 12.27 -4.66 -14.85
N THR A 606 11.43 -4.95 -15.86
CA THR A 606 11.77 -5.24 -17.26
C THR A 606 11.30 -4.24 -18.33
N THR A 607 10.65 -3.10 -18.04
CA THR A 607 10.24 -2.18 -19.14
C THR A 607 11.34 -1.23 -19.60
N ASP A 608 11.40 -1.09 -20.92
CA ASP A 608 12.17 -0.09 -21.66
C ASP A 608 11.54 1.30 -21.49
N ASP A 609 12.25 2.22 -20.84
CA ASP A 609 11.89 3.64 -20.78
C ASP A 609 11.93 4.28 -22.18
N ALA A 610 10.82 4.21 -22.92
CA ALA A 610 10.60 5.12 -24.05
C ALA A 610 10.18 6.48 -23.50
N THR A 611 11.12 7.43 -23.44
CA THR A 611 10.90 8.80 -22.99
C THR A 611 9.82 9.52 -23.81
N GLU A 612 8.63 9.75 -23.25
CA GLU A 612 7.63 10.66 -23.82
C GLU A 612 7.41 11.86 -22.88
N THR A 613 7.98 13.02 -23.22
CA THR A 613 7.83 14.27 -22.47
C THR A 613 6.48 14.94 -22.75
N VAL A 614 5.60 15.02 -21.75
CA VAL A 614 4.38 15.85 -21.80
C VAL A 614 4.62 17.18 -21.11
N THR A 615 4.47 18.29 -21.83
CA THR A 615 4.49 19.66 -21.28
C THR A 615 3.08 20.10 -20.91
N VAL A 616 2.87 20.53 -19.65
CA VAL A 616 1.59 21.08 -19.19
C VAL A 616 1.78 22.57 -18.85
N ALA A 617 0.91 23.41 -19.41
CA ALA A 617 0.89 24.87 -19.19
C ALA A 617 0.30 25.24 -17.80
N PRO A 618 0.68 26.39 -17.21
CA PRO A 618 0.27 26.75 -15.85
C PRO A 618 -1.18 27.22 -15.79
N VAL A 619 -1.92 26.78 -14.76
CA VAL A 619 -3.30 27.20 -14.48
C VAL A 619 -3.32 28.19 -13.31
N GLU A 620 -4.04 29.32 -13.47
CA GLU A 620 -4.28 30.34 -12.45
C GLU A 620 -5.17 29.81 -11.30
N ARG A 621 -4.77 30.08 -10.05
CA ARG A 621 -5.51 29.70 -8.83
C ARG A 621 -6.50 30.79 -8.40
N LYS A 622 -7.76 30.43 -8.09
CA LYS A 622 -8.74 31.27 -7.37
C LYS A 622 -9.33 30.51 -6.16
N LYS A 623 -9.51 31.25 -5.05
CA LYS A 623 -9.61 30.75 -3.65
C LYS A 623 -11.06 30.50 -3.15
N CYS A 624 -11.24 29.54 -2.23
CA CYS A 624 -12.39 29.34 -1.32
C CYS A 624 -11.88 29.38 0.15
N THR A 625 -12.70 29.75 1.15
CA THR A 625 -12.29 29.87 2.57
C THR A 625 -13.40 29.38 3.51
N CYS A 626 -13.07 28.55 4.50
CA CYS A 626 -13.96 28.08 5.58
C CYS A 626 -13.80 28.95 6.85
N HIS A 627 -14.88 29.47 7.41
CA HIS A 627 -14.85 30.40 8.57
C HIS A 627 -15.62 29.89 9.80
N ALA A 628 -16.43 28.81 9.73
CA ALA A 628 -17.28 28.38 10.85
C ALA A 628 -16.58 27.54 11.94
N CYS A 629 -15.34 27.10 11.74
CA CYS A 629 -14.64 26.20 12.68
C CYS A 629 -14.35 26.84 14.05
N THR A 630 -14.32 28.17 14.17
CA THR A 630 -14.11 28.86 15.46
C THR A 630 -15.31 28.74 16.41
N ALA A 631 -16.52 28.48 15.90
CA ALA A 631 -17.73 28.32 16.71
C ALA A 631 -17.91 26.88 17.24
N LEU A 632 -17.38 25.87 16.53
CA LEU A 632 -17.48 24.47 16.95
C LEU A 632 -16.49 24.12 18.09
N ALA A 633 -15.30 24.71 18.08
CA ALA A 633 -14.28 24.49 19.13
C ALA A 633 -14.75 24.92 20.53
N GLN A 634 -15.71 25.85 20.64
CA GLN A 634 -16.27 26.30 21.92
C GLN A 634 -17.33 25.34 22.50
N LEU A 635 -17.85 24.41 21.71
CA LEU A 635 -18.84 23.41 22.15
C LEU A 635 -18.20 22.13 22.73
N ILE A 636 -16.93 21.87 22.41
CA ILE A 636 -16.22 20.61 22.71
C ILE A 636 -15.51 20.67 24.08
N ALA A 637 -15.51 21.83 24.76
CA ALA A 637 -14.58 22.11 25.86
C ALA A 637 -15.09 21.90 27.31
N THR A 638 -16.33 21.46 27.59
CA THR A 638 -16.78 21.29 28.99
C THR A 638 -17.61 20.04 29.27
N ALA A 639 -17.26 19.33 30.36
CA ALA A 639 -18.05 18.26 30.98
C ALA A 639 -19.30 18.77 31.73
N THR A 640 -19.58 20.08 31.64
CA THR A 640 -20.77 20.74 32.18
C THR A 640 -21.25 21.74 31.14
N GLY A 641 -22.43 21.50 30.57
CA GLY A 641 -23.00 22.33 29.52
C GLY A 641 -23.30 23.76 29.96
N ALA A 642 -23.17 24.67 28.98
CA ALA A 642 -24.02 25.83 28.73
C ALA A 642 -24.33 26.79 29.89
N GLU A 643 -23.38 27.66 30.27
CA GLU A 643 -23.66 29.02 30.77
C GLU A 643 -22.46 29.95 30.46
N ALA A 644 -22.22 30.32 29.19
CA ALA A 644 -21.29 31.42 28.86
C ALA A 644 -21.41 32.04 27.44
N LEU A 645 -22.47 31.76 26.67
CA LEU A 645 -22.54 32.19 25.25
C LEU A 645 -23.84 32.91 24.85
N VAL A 646 -24.42 33.69 25.78
CA VAL A 646 -25.62 34.51 25.52
C VAL A 646 -25.30 35.99 25.21
N GLU A 647 -24.04 36.46 25.25
CA GLU A 647 -23.76 37.91 25.16
C GLU A 647 -22.96 38.44 23.95
N THR A 648 -22.62 37.65 22.93
CA THR A 648 -21.83 38.20 21.80
C THR A 648 -22.25 37.72 20.41
N ILE A 649 -23.47 38.06 19.99
CA ILE A 649 -23.80 38.23 18.56
C ILE A 649 -24.65 39.52 18.43
N PRO A 650 -24.12 40.62 17.85
CA PRO A 650 -24.94 41.76 17.48
C PRO A 650 -25.89 41.38 16.33
N VAL A 651 -27.12 41.90 16.43
CA VAL A 651 -28.26 41.75 15.49
C VAL A 651 -27.88 42.01 14.05
#